data_AF-A0A811T785-F1
#
_entry.id   AF-A0A811T785-F1
#
_cell.length_a   1.000
_cell.length_b   1.000
_cell.length_c   1.000
_cell.angle_alpha   90.00
_cell.angle_beta   90.00
_cell.angle_gamma   90.00
#
_symmetry.space_group_name_H-M   'P 1'
#
loop_
_entity.id
_entity.type
_entity.pdbx_description
1 polymer ?
#
loop_
_entity_poly.entity_id
_entity_poly.type
_entity_poly.pdbx_seq_one_letter_code
_entity_poly.pdbx_strand_id
1 'polypeptide(L)'
;MKGVKSLQWIRSNEALFFDLILVIIFTFLAYLFVLIPPFNQTPLRVIFSLLILLFLPGYLLISAMFPRKKELSSIERFTLSIGLSIAIFVFDGFIISITVWRFRPAPIIYSLSLILLILMLITLVVRLRVPKKERFSLDPSVISDFFTSLRKSKEEPSDIEKALVIALVGSIIIASGMLAYAKLTFEDEEFTALYILGEDGKAEDYPSALYILEPSSMIVGIENYEHARVDYTLKVRLGGRLLKEQKTTLSHEEKWVDKVYFTPKHPGKHMKLEFLLYRDDSTIPHRSVHLWVDSIIDYNNLTMIRRYAILDTPKIGNPDMEMECSWEFVKSAGYFRGYYTKFHQQVENATIYGYVSDNKTGKMIENAHVAVKNRYGYKEHNTTDASGYYEIGAIADHFWIESSANGYEKSGAEFDIKGGERLVVNLTNDPKFFFNMTLEELSVVNETLETTVPTELAEKMSTIRGYVTDNVTWLPIEGARVKIRDAYGFERHAIADEDGYFRLKTLFGRSSIEVRYDGYTTNTTTLEVTGDYIIKVRLDPVVSLVEGHIYDNTTDAPISSAYIQVEGNEYSDHTRSNEAGYYEMNTVAGPIIIKVSKTGYFEWEESINIPYGEVQTLDLRLDSLPPIDPMLPLSTISGYVHYNEIRLAGVKVTVTDNEEYEKSTLTDSNGYFEMEVIPGHLMLFAMSSAYMESSIEFDAESGERMSIGGIRLDALPESTYQIKYPSETLIRKGYYGGIYQDVQSEEGIAVISFKVRDSYTSNRSKGCMFKQVLINNLVVWEDDVEDDEEWQAVKVPITLDNGTNQLMLRVYAKQDSRGFPLSVWWDDVKIKHVNELSEADDRSTRNDVGAEI
;
A
#
# COMPACT_ATOMS: atom_id res chain seq x y z
N MET A 1 40.62 -40.68 59.39
CA MET A 1 40.48 -41.68 58.31
C MET A 1 39.03 -41.79 57.82
N LYS A 2 38.55 -40.85 56.98
CA LYS A 2 37.27 -40.97 56.25
C LYS A 2 37.32 -40.49 54.78
N GLY A 3 38.46 -39.92 54.32
CA GLY A 3 38.65 -39.45 52.94
C GLY A 3 39.14 -40.50 51.93
N VAL A 4 39.55 -41.69 52.37
CA VAL A 4 40.12 -42.71 51.45
C VAL A 4 39.03 -43.59 50.80
N LYS A 5 37.81 -43.63 51.36
CA LYS A 5 36.69 -44.39 50.77
C LYS A 5 35.94 -43.65 49.65
N SER A 6 35.93 -42.30 49.60
CA SER A 6 35.26 -41.56 48.53
C SER A 6 36.09 -41.53 47.23
N LEU A 7 37.43 -41.43 47.33
CA LEU A 7 38.31 -41.55 46.16
C LEU A 7 38.33 -42.97 45.56
N GLN A 8 38.18 -44.01 46.39
CA GLN A 8 38.00 -45.39 45.89
C GLN A 8 36.64 -45.60 45.22
N TRP A 9 35.58 -44.92 45.67
CA TRP A 9 34.25 -44.99 45.04
C TRP A 9 34.25 -44.35 43.64
N ILE A 10 34.89 -43.19 43.48
CA ILE A 10 35.04 -42.50 42.18
C ILE A 10 35.94 -43.33 41.25
N ARG A 11 37.12 -43.77 41.68
CA ARG A 11 38.01 -44.63 40.86
C ARG A 11 37.39 -45.96 40.44
N SER A 12 36.49 -46.55 41.24
CA SER A 12 35.80 -47.80 40.89
C SER A 12 34.66 -47.63 39.88
N ASN A 13 34.11 -46.42 39.75
CA ASN A 13 33.05 -46.09 38.79
C ASN A 13 33.57 -45.36 37.52
N GLU A 14 34.77 -44.75 37.55
CA GLU A 14 35.37 -44.11 36.36
C GLU A 14 35.63 -45.10 35.22
N ALA A 15 36.10 -46.32 35.54
CA ALA A 15 36.26 -47.38 34.55
C ALA A 15 34.93 -47.94 34.00
N LEU A 16 33.79 -47.64 34.64
CA LEU A 16 32.46 -48.11 34.24
C LEU A 16 31.75 -47.18 33.25
N PHE A 17 32.21 -45.93 33.07
CA PHE A 17 31.60 -44.94 32.17
C PHE A 17 32.63 -44.17 31.32
N PHE A 18 33.85 -44.71 31.19
CA PHE A 18 34.94 -44.10 30.43
C PHE A 18 34.58 -43.77 28.97
N ASP A 19 33.77 -44.62 28.36
CA ASP A 19 33.23 -44.42 27.03
C ASP A 19 32.30 -43.20 26.91
N LEU A 20 31.44 -42.95 27.89
CA LEU A 20 30.57 -41.77 27.89
C LEU A 20 31.39 -40.47 28.05
N ILE A 21 32.46 -40.51 28.85
CA ILE A 21 33.40 -39.38 28.98
C ILE A 21 34.09 -39.09 27.64
N LEU A 22 34.52 -40.14 26.92
CA LEU A 22 35.08 -39.99 25.57
C LEU A 22 34.09 -39.34 24.60
N VAL A 23 32.82 -39.74 24.64
CA VAL A 23 31.79 -39.11 23.80
C VAL A 23 31.69 -37.61 24.09
N ILE A 24 31.64 -37.19 25.36
CA ILE A 24 31.62 -35.77 25.75
C ILE A 24 32.84 -35.02 25.20
N ILE A 25 34.04 -35.58 25.37
CA ILE A 25 35.28 -34.95 24.90
C ILE A 25 35.25 -34.80 23.37
N PHE A 26 34.85 -35.84 22.64
CA PHE A 26 34.79 -35.78 21.18
C PHE A 26 33.70 -34.83 20.67
N THR A 27 32.56 -34.74 21.35
CA THR A 27 31.51 -33.75 21.04
C THR A 27 32.03 -32.33 21.26
N PHE A 28 32.75 -32.08 22.36
CA PHE A 28 33.37 -30.77 22.62
C PHE A 28 34.43 -30.42 21.56
N LEU A 29 35.29 -31.37 21.19
CA LEU A 29 36.28 -31.17 20.13
C LEU A 29 35.62 -30.93 18.77
N ALA A 30 34.54 -31.64 18.45
CA ALA A 30 33.76 -31.38 17.24
C ALA A 30 33.18 -29.95 17.25
N TYR A 31 32.63 -29.51 18.38
CA TYR A 31 32.14 -28.14 18.53
C TYR A 31 33.25 -27.10 18.29
N LEU A 32 34.40 -27.27 18.95
CA LEU A 32 35.57 -26.39 18.81
C LEU A 32 36.09 -26.33 17.37
N PHE A 33 36.34 -27.49 16.75
CA PHE A 33 36.96 -27.60 15.43
C PHE A 33 35.98 -27.38 14.27
N VAL A 34 34.66 -27.36 14.49
CA VAL A 34 33.69 -27.07 13.43
C VAL A 34 33.22 -25.61 13.48
N LEU A 35 33.03 -25.05 14.68
CA LEU A 35 32.37 -23.76 14.82
C LEU A 35 33.29 -22.59 15.16
N ILE A 36 34.42 -22.83 15.83
CA ILE A 36 35.24 -21.74 16.41
C ILE A 36 36.44 -21.42 15.50
N PRO A 37 36.53 -20.21 14.92
CA PRO A 37 37.75 -19.74 14.25
C PRO A 37 38.89 -19.52 15.27
N PRO A 38 40.16 -19.78 14.91
CA PRO A 38 40.66 -20.27 13.62
C PRO A 38 40.64 -21.81 13.47
N PHE A 39 40.22 -22.55 14.51
CA PHE A 39 40.29 -24.02 14.52
C PHE A 39 39.47 -24.68 13.40
N ASN A 40 38.39 -24.03 12.97
CA ASN A 40 37.53 -24.48 11.87
C ASN A 40 38.18 -24.48 10.47
N GLN A 41 39.38 -23.93 10.33
CA GLN A 41 40.18 -23.96 9.10
C GLN A 41 41.17 -25.13 9.06
N THR A 42 41.32 -25.88 10.16
CA THR A 42 42.27 -26.99 10.24
C THR A 42 41.70 -28.30 9.66
N PRO A 43 42.54 -29.22 9.13
CA PRO A 43 42.07 -30.52 8.64
C PRO A 43 41.46 -31.41 9.75
N LEU A 44 41.73 -31.10 11.02
CA LEU A 44 41.12 -31.78 12.17
C LEU A 44 39.60 -31.63 12.19
N ARG A 45 39.05 -30.57 11.58
CA ARG A 45 37.61 -30.41 11.37
C ARG A 45 37.00 -31.62 10.69
N VAL A 46 37.64 -32.16 9.66
CA VAL A 46 37.12 -33.32 8.91
C VAL A 46 37.06 -34.56 9.80
N ILE A 47 38.11 -34.80 10.59
CA ILE A 47 38.21 -35.97 11.47
C ILE A 47 37.10 -35.95 12.52
N PHE A 48 36.94 -34.84 13.25
CA PHE A 48 35.92 -34.73 14.30
C PHE A 48 34.50 -34.65 13.72
N SER A 49 34.33 -34.07 12.52
CA SER A 49 33.05 -34.09 11.80
C SER A 49 32.64 -35.53 11.42
N LEU A 50 33.55 -36.32 10.86
CA LEU A 50 33.25 -37.71 10.52
C LEU A 50 32.90 -38.54 11.76
N LEU A 51 33.61 -38.32 12.87
CA LEU A 51 33.38 -39.06 14.10
C LEU A 51 32.00 -38.75 14.73
N ILE A 52 31.60 -37.47 14.76
CA ILE A 52 30.29 -37.07 15.29
C ILE A 52 29.14 -37.44 14.34
N LEU A 53 29.37 -37.46 13.02
CA LEU A 53 28.35 -37.78 12.02
C LEU A 53 28.14 -39.29 11.85
N LEU A 54 29.23 -40.06 11.82
CA LEU A 54 29.21 -41.46 11.41
C LEU A 54 29.34 -42.45 12.56
N PHE A 55 29.56 -42.02 13.80
CA PHE A 55 29.81 -42.97 14.88
C PHE A 55 29.13 -42.67 16.21
N LEU A 56 29.27 -41.45 16.74
CA LEU A 56 28.85 -41.16 18.12
C LEU A 56 27.33 -41.34 18.39
N PRO A 57 26.41 -40.87 17.52
CA PRO A 57 24.97 -40.99 17.78
C PRO A 57 24.51 -42.45 17.81
N GLY A 58 24.92 -43.24 16.82
CA GLY A 58 24.61 -44.66 16.75
C GLY A 58 25.30 -45.45 17.86
N TYR A 59 26.50 -45.06 18.29
CA TYR A 59 27.18 -45.68 19.43
C TYR A 59 26.41 -45.51 20.74
N LEU A 60 25.93 -44.29 21.03
CA LEU A 60 25.11 -44.05 22.21
C LEU A 60 23.78 -44.79 22.13
N LEU A 61 23.14 -44.81 20.97
CA LEU A 61 21.89 -45.54 20.76
C LEU A 61 22.05 -47.05 20.97
N ILE A 62 23.06 -47.67 20.36
CA ILE A 62 23.40 -49.09 20.58
C ILE A 62 23.75 -49.36 22.05
N SER A 63 24.48 -48.44 22.68
CA SER A 63 24.81 -48.53 24.10
C SER A 63 23.59 -48.42 25.02
N ALA A 64 22.53 -47.74 24.59
CA ALA A 64 21.25 -47.67 25.29
C ALA A 64 20.39 -48.93 25.04
N MET A 65 20.33 -49.42 23.80
CA MET A 65 19.53 -50.60 23.43
C MET A 65 20.12 -51.91 23.95
N PHE A 66 21.45 -52.03 23.95
CA PHE A 66 22.17 -53.24 24.34
C PHE A 66 23.20 -52.93 25.44
N PRO A 67 22.76 -52.68 26.69
CA PRO A 67 23.61 -52.19 27.77
C PRO A 67 24.52 -53.28 28.39
N ARG A 68 24.34 -54.58 28.09
CA ARG A 68 25.12 -55.66 28.72
C ARG A 68 26.30 -56.13 27.87
N LYS A 69 27.43 -56.50 28.51
CA LYS A 69 28.68 -56.93 27.85
C LYS A 69 28.54 -58.12 26.89
N LYS A 70 27.58 -59.03 27.15
CA LYS A 70 27.43 -60.29 26.39
C LYS A 70 26.35 -60.24 25.29
N GLU A 71 25.69 -59.10 25.09
CA GLU A 71 24.58 -58.98 24.11
C GLU A 71 25.06 -58.80 22.68
N LEU A 72 26.18 -58.10 22.49
CA LEU A 72 26.78 -57.83 21.19
C LEU A 72 28.29 -57.86 21.33
N SER A 73 28.95 -58.48 20.37
CA SER A 73 30.41 -58.44 20.22
C SER A 73 30.90 -57.01 19.93
N SER A 74 32.19 -56.77 20.17
CA SER A 74 32.79 -55.45 19.91
C SER A 74 32.69 -55.03 18.44
N ILE A 75 32.74 -55.99 17.50
CA ILE A 75 32.65 -55.70 16.06
C ILE A 75 31.22 -55.39 15.63
N GLU A 76 30.22 -56.13 16.14
CA GLU A 76 28.81 -55.84 15.87
C GLU A 76 28.41 -54.47 16.42
N ARG A 77 28.85 -54.14 17.66
CA ARG A 77 28.63 -52.82 18.24
C ARG A 77 29.21 -51.72 17.36
N PHE A 78 30.43 -51.88 16.87
CA PHE A 78 31.07 -50.91 16.00
C PHE A 78 30.30 -50.72 14.69
N THR A 79 30.01 -51.80 13.98
CA THR A 79 29.33 -51.77 12.67
C THR A 79 27.91 -51.20 12.78
N LEU A 80 27.13 -51.62 13.78
CA LEU A 80 25.78 -51.10 14.01
C LEU A 80 25.79 -49.63 14.42
N SER A 81 26.81 -49.19 15.16
CA SER A 81 26.98 -47.77 15.52
C SER A 81 27.15 -46.90 14.29
N ILE A 82 27.86 -47.39 13.27
CA ILE A 82 28.00 -46.65 12.01
C ILE A 82 26.68 -46.57 11.26
N GLY A 83 26.01 -47.71 11.05
CA GLY A 83 24.73 -47.77 10.34
C GLY A 83 23.65 -46.89 10.98
N LEU A 84 23.51 -46.95 12.30
CA LEU A 84 22.54 -46.13 13.02
C LEU A 84 22.90 -44.65 13.05
N SER A 85 24.19 -44.29 13.07
CA SER A 85 24.59 -42.88 12.99
C SER A 85 24.21 -42.26 11.66
N ILE A 86 24.41 -43.00 10.56
CA ILE A 86 24.00 -42.56 9.22
C ILE A 86 22.48 -42.34 9.18
N ALA A 87 21.70 -43.28 9.70
CA ALA A 87 20.25 -43.15 9.77
C ALA A 87 19.81 -41.90 10.57
N ILE A 88 20.37 -41.72 11.78
CA ILE A 88 20.07 -40.56 12.63
C ILE A 88 20.43 -39.25 11.91
N PHE A 89 21.60 -39.18 11.27
CA PHE A 89 22.04 -37.99 10.58
C PHE A 89 21.15 -37.64 9.37
N VAL A 90 20.68 -38.63 8.60
CA VAL A 90 19.76 -38.39 7.48
C VAL A 90 18.45 -37.77 7.97
N PHE A 91 17.87 -38.29 9.05
CA PHE A 91 16.63 -37.74 9.62
C PHE A 91 16.84 -36.36 10.26
N ASP A 92 17.94 -36.17 11.00
CA ASP A 92 18.28 -34.88 11.61
C ASP A 92 18.50 -33.80 10.54
N GLY A 93 19.24 -34.14 9.48
CA GLY A 93 19.46 -33.26 8.33
C GLY A 93 18.16 -32.86 7.64
N PHE A 94 17.22 -33.81 7.47
CA PHE A 94 15.90 -33.53 6.93
C PHE A 94 15.10 -32.56 7.82
N ILE A 95 15.12 -32.76 9.15
CA ILE A 95 14.47 -31.85 10.10
C ILE A 95 15.07 -30.44 10.03
N ILE A 96 16.39 -30.30 9.97
CA ILE A 96 17.04 -28.98 9.85
C ILE A 96 16.66 -28.32 8.52
N SER A 97 16.55 -29.08 7.44
CA SER A 97 16.27 -28.54 6.09
C SER A 97 14.93 -27.81 5.99
N ILE A 98 13.93 -28.19 6.80
CA ILE A 98 12.61 -27.54 6.84
C ILE A 98 12.55 -26.34 7.82
N THR A 99 13.62 -26.08 8.56
CA THR A 99 13.70 -24.93 9.48
C THR A 99 14.29 -23.69 8.80
N VAL A 100 14.00 -22.52 9.38
CA VAL A 100 14.58 -21.23 8.95
C VAL A 100 16.12 -21.25 8.96
N TRP A 101 16.73 -22.12 9.76
CA TRP A 101 18.17 -22.16 9.98
C TRP A 101 18.96 -22.81 8.83
N ARG A 102 18.25 -23.47 7.88
CA ARG A 102 18.78 -24.12 6.67
C ARG A 102 19.89 -25.15 6.96
N PHE A 103 20.28 -25.91 5.93
CA PHE A 103 21.33 -26.94 6.06
C PHE A 103 22.74 -26.31 6.14
N ARG A 104 23.08 -25.74 7.30
CA ARG A 104 24.35 -25.04 7.59
C ARG A 104 25.16 -25.75 8.69
N PRO A 105 26.49 -25.58 8.77
CA PRO A 105 27.33 -26.28 9.76
C PRO A 105 26.94 -26.05 11.22
N ALA A 106 26.57 -24.82 11.60
CA ALA A 106 26.20 -24.49 12.98
C ALA A 106 24.90 -25.19 13.45
N PRO A 107 23.77 -25.08 12.73
CA PRO A 107 22.56 -25.84 13.05
C PRO A 107 22.78 -27.36 13.16
N ILE A 108 23.57 -27.95 12.25
CA ILE A 108 23.88 -29.38 12.27
C ILE A 108 24.60 -29.77 13.56
N ILE A 109 25.63 -29.04 13.94
CA ILE A 109 26.39 -29.34 15.17
C ILE A 109 25.53 -29.13 16.42
N TYR A 110 24.70 -28.09 16.47
CA TYR A 110 23.80 -27.85 17.60
C TYR A 110 22.78 -28.99 17.76
N SER A 111 22.13 -29.39 16.65
CA SER A 111 21.12 -30.45 16.67
C SER A 111 21.74 -31.80 17.06
N LEU A 112 22.85 -32.20 16.42
CA LEU A 112 23.54 -33.43 16.75
C LEU A 112 24.06 -33.43 18.20
N SER A 113 24.55 -32.30 18.70
CA SER A 113 24.98 -32.20 20.11
C SER A 113 23.81 -32.39 21.07
N LEU A 114 22.63 -31.87 20.74
CA LEU A 114 21.41 -32.08 21.52
C LEU A 114 20.97 -33.56 21.50
N ILE A 115 20.98 -34.19 20.31
CA ILE A 115 20.68 -35.62 20.16
C ILE A 115 21.65 -36.47 20.98
N LEU A 116 22.95 -36.17 20.91
CA LEU A 116 23.97 -36.87 21.69
C LEU A 116 23.75 -36.71 23.19
N LEU A 117 23.38 -35.52 23.66
CA LEU A 117 23.09 -35.27 25.07
C LEU A 117 21.88 -36.08 25.54
N ILE A 118 20.80 -36.12 24.76
CA ILE A 118 19.60 -36.90 25.05
C ILE A 118 19.92 -38.40 25.08
N LEU A 119 20.58 -38.92 24.04
CA LEU A 119 20.96 -40.32 23.95
C LEU A 119 21.91 -40.71 25.08
N MET A 120 22.86 -39.86 25.43
CA MET A 120 23.80 -40.09 26.54
C MET A 120 23.07 -40.20 27.88
N LEU A 121 22.09 -39.32 28.13
CA LEU A 121 21.24 -39.39 29.32
C LEU A 121 20.47 -40.71 29.37
N ILE A 122 19.87 -41.12 28.25
CA ILE A 122 19.15 -42.39 28.13
C ILE A 122 20.11 -43.56 28.40
N THR A 123 21.28 -43.60 27.74
CA THR A 123 22.30 -44.64 27.95
C THR A 123 22.73 -44.72 29.42
N LEU A 124 22.92 -43.57 30.08
CA LEU A 124 23.29 -43.51 31.50
C LEU A 124 22.20 -44.12 32.38
N VAL A 125 20.94 -43.70 32.20
CA VAL A 125 19.78 -44.20 32.96
C VAL A 125 19.61 -45.71 32.75
N VAL A 126 19.70 -46.19 31.52
CA VAL A 126 19.57 -47.62 31.20
C VAL A 126 20.73 -48.42 31.83
N ARG A 127 21.97 -47.96 31.71
CA ARG A 127 23.13 -48.66 32.30
C ARG A 127 23.09 -48.68 33.82
N LEU A 128 22.54 -47.65 34.47
CA LEU A 128 22.37 -47.63 35.93
C LEU A 128 21.38 -48.71 36.43
N ARG A 129 20.43 -49.15 35.59
CA ARG A 129 19.48 -50.24 35.90
C ARG A 129 20.07 -51.64 35.75
N VAL A 130 21.23 -51.79 35.11
CA VAL A 130 21.90 -53.10 34.90
C VAL A 130 22.87 -53.39 36.05
N PRO A 131 23.03 -54.66 36.52
CA PRO A 131 24.04 -55.01 37.53
C PRO A 131 25.47 -54.65 37.11
N LYS A 132 26.29 -54.11 38.03
CA LYS A 132 27.63 -53.57 37.74
C LYS A 132 28.57 -54.53 36.99
N LYS A 133 28.44 -55.85 37.20
CA LYS A 133 29.28 -56.87 36.55
C LYS A 133 28.92 -57.11 35.08
N GLU A 134 27.71 -56.75 34.68
CA GLU A 134 27.17 -57.01 33.35
C GLU A 134 27.18 -55.77 32.45
N ARG A 135 27.35 -54.57 33.00
CA ARG A 135 27.37 -53.30 32.26
C ARG A 135 28.49 -53.25 31.23
N PHE A 136 28.16 -52.90 30.00
CA PHE A 136 29.17 -52.59 29.00
C PHE A 136 29.92 -51.30 29.35
N SER A 137 31.25 -51.35 29.28
CA SER A 137 32.16 -50.20 29.36
C SER A 137 33.38 -50.48 28.48
N LEU A 138 33.90 -49.44 27.81
CA LEU A 138 35.17 -49.54 27.10
C LEU A 138 36.31 -49.52 28.12
N ASP A 139 36.92 -50.68 28.37
CA ASP A 139 38.22 -50.77 29.04
C ASP A 139 39.31 -50.46 28.00
N PRO A 140 40.40 -49.73 28.32
CA PRO A 140 41.53 -49.53 27.41
C PRO A 140 42.07 -50.82 26.77
N SER A 141 41.92 -51.99 27.43
CA SER A 141 42.26 -53.30 26.87
C SER A 141 41.36 -53.74 25.70
N VAL A 142 40.15 -53.17 25.55
CA VAL A 142 39.20 -53.48 24.47
C VAL A 142 39.74 -53.06 23.10
N ILE A 143 40.59 -52.02 23.03
CA ILE A 143 41.21 -51.60 21.77
C ILE A 143 42.20 -52.67 21.30
N SER A 144 43.05 -53.17 22.20
CA SER A 144 43.94 -54.30 21.88
C SER A 144 43.15 -55.57 21.59
N ASP A 145 42.08 -55.85 22.34
CA ASP A 145 41.22 -57.01 22.10
C ASP A 145 40.52 -56.91 20.74
N PHE A 146 40.02 -55.73 20.34
CA PHE A 146 39.40 -55.48 19.03
C PHE A 146 40.36 -55.76 17.86
N PHE A 147 41.59 -55.26 17.92
CA PHE A 147 42.62 -55.55 16.92
C PHE A 147 43.02 -57.03 16.92
N THR A 148 43.02 -57.70 18.07
CA THR A 148 43.26 -59.15 18.13
C THR A 148 42.07 -59.98 17.65
N SER A 149 40.82 -59.54 17.88
CA SER A 149 39.59 -60.18 17.40
C SER A 149 39.46 -60.09 15.88
N LEU A 150 39.86 -58.96 15.28
CA LEU A 150 39.99 -58.83 13.82
C LEU A 150 41.01 -59.81 13.21
N ARG A 151 42.02 -60.21 13.98
CA ARG A 151 43.10 -61.12 13.55
C ARG A 151 42.86 -62.58 13.93
N LYS A 152 41.90 -62.87 14.83
CA LYS A 152 41.75 -64.15 15.53
C LYS A 152 40.28 -64.59 15.72
N SER A 153 39.35 -64.09 14.90
CA SER A 153 37.96 -64.54 14.90
C SER A 153 37.89 -66.01 14.47
N LYS A 154 37.69 -66.90 15.45
CA LYS A 154 37.62 -68.36 15.28
C LYS A 154 36.18 -68.88 15.14
N GLU A 155 35.20 -67.99 15.11
CA GLU A 155 33.82 -68.32 14.75
C GLU A 155 33.60 -67.92 13.30
N GLU A 156 33.12 -68.85 12.47
CA GLU A 156 32.73 -68.53 11.12
C GLU A 156 31.53 -67.58 11.17
N PRO A 157 31.63 -66.37 10.60
CA PRO A 157 30.48 -65.49 10.50
C PRO A 157 29.37 -66.18 9.71
N SER A 158 28.13 -65.95 10.13
CA SER A 158 26.94 -66.41 9.41
C SER A 158 27.02 -66.01 7.92
N ASP A 159 26.49 -66.82 7.01
CA ASP A 159 26.50 -66.50 5.57
C ASP A 159 25.90 -65.10 5.29
N ILE A 160 24.96 -64.67 6.13
CA ILE A 160 24.35 -63.33 6.07
C ILE A 160 25.32 -62.24 6.52
N GLU A 161 26.12 -62.49 7.56
CA GLU A 161 27.13 -61.54 8.05
C GLU A 161 28.29 -61.39 7.05
N LYS A 162 28.73 -62.49 6.45
CA LYS A 162 29.70 -62.47 5.35
C LYS A 162 29.16 -61.63 4.18
N ALA A 163 27.90 -61.85 3.81
CA ALA A 163 27.25 -61.09 2.74
C ALA A 163 27.12 -59.60 3.07
N LEU A 164 26.74 -59.23 4.29
CA LEU A 164 26.62 -57.84 4.75
C LEU A 164 27.97 -57.13 4.78
N VAL A 165 29.04 -57.79 5.26
CA VAL A 165 30.38 -57.21 5.28
C VAL A 165 30.92 -57.03 3.85
N ILE A 166 30.72 -58.03 2.97
CA ILE A 166 31.11 -57.92 1.56
C ILE A 166 30.33 -56.80 0.87
N ALA A 167 29.03 -56.69 1.10
CA ALA A 167 28.19 -55.62 0.55
C ALA A 167 28.62 -54.24 1.05
N LEU A 168 28.94 -54.11 2.35
CA LEU A 168 29.43 -52.87 2.94
C LEU A 168 30.78 -52.46 2.33
N VAL A 169 31.76 -53.37 2.30
CA VAL A 169 33.08 -53.10 1.70
C VAL A 169 32.93 -52.78 0.21
N GLY A 170 32.09 -53.53 -0.51
CA GLY A 170 31.76 -53.28 -1.90
C GLY A 170 31.14 -51.89 -2.11
N SER A 171 30.20 -51.48 -1.25
CA SER A 171 29.57 -50.15 -1.32
C SER A 171 30.56 -49.02 -1.05
N ILE A 172 31.49 -49.20 -0.11
CA ILE A 172 32.55 -48.21 0.18
C ILE A 172 33.50 -48.11 -1.01
N ILE A 173 33.89 -49.23 -1.62
CA ILE A 173 34.74 -49.24 -2.81
C ILE A 173 34.03 -48.60 -4.00
N ILE A 174 32.75 -48.91 -4.22
CA ILE A 174 31.95 -48.32 -5.30
C ILE A 174 31.78 -46.82 -5.08
N ALA A 175 31.43 -46.38 -3.87
CA ALA A 175 31.27 -44.96 -3.55
C ALA A 175 32.59 -44.19 -3.68
N SER A 176 33.69 -44.76 -3.15
CA SER A 176 35.04 -44.17 -3.28
C SER A 176 35.50 -44.16 -4.73
N GLY A 177 35.18 -45.21 -5.47
CA GLY A 177 35.45 -45.35 -6.90
C GLY A 177 34.65 -44.36 -7.73
N MET A 178 33.36 -44.13 -7.42
CA MET A 178 32.54 -43.09 -8.05
C MET A 178 33.08 -41.69 -7.74
N LEU A 179 33.49 -41.42 -6.51
CA LEU A 179 34.11 -40.16 -6.12
C LEU A 179 35.43 -39.91 -6.86
N ALA A 180 36.28 -40.94 -6.94
CA ALA A 180 37.53 -40.88 -7.70
C ALA A 180 37.27 -40.74 -9.20
N TYR A 181 36.32 -41.50 -9.75
CA TYR A 181 35.89 -41.43 -11.15
C TYR A 181 35.33 -40.05 -11.48
N ALA A 182 34.41 -39.51 -10.67
CA ALA A 182 33.90 -38.16 -10.83
C ALA A 182 35.07 -37.15 -10.89
N LYS A 183 35.99 -37.22 -9.93
CA LYS A 183 37.15 -36.32 -9.89
C LYS A 183 38.13 -36.49 -11.06
N LEU A 184 38.15 -37.66 -11.70
CA LEU A 184 39.07 -37.97 -12.80
C LEU A 184 38.44 -37.82 -14.19
N THR A 185 37.10 -37.77 -14.28
CA THR A 185 36.37 -37.83 -15.57
C THR A 185 35.51 -36.61 -15.84
N PHE A 186 35.12 -35.85 -14.81
CA PHE A 186 34.63 -34.48 -15.04
C PHE A 186 35.83 -33.64 -15.44
N GLU A 187 35.84 -33.16 -16.69
CA GLU A 187 36.76 -32.10 -17.10
C GLU A 187 36.46 -30.87 -16.23
N ASP A 188 37.51 -30.20 -15.74
CA ASP A 188 37.35 -28.94 -15.02
C ASP A 188 36.57 -27.97 -15.94
N GLU A 189 35.42 -27.49 -15.46
CA GLU A 189 34.59 -26.58 -16.26
C GLU A 189 35.37 -25.27 -16.51
N GLU A 190 35.41 -24.82 -17.76
CA GLU A 190 35.93 -23.50 -18.09
C GLU A 190 34.93 -22.44 -17.63
N PHE A 191 35.25 -21.70 -16.57
CA PHE A 191 34.41 -20.60 -16.11
C PHE A 191 35.20 -19.43 -15.52
N THR A 192 34.58 -18.26 -15.50
CA THR A 192 35.04 -17.09 -14.76
C THR A 192 34.07 -16.82 -13.61
N ALA A 193 34.59 -16.68 -12.39
CA ALA A 193 33.79 -16.21 -11.25
C ALA A 193 33.90 -14.68 -11.14
N LEU A 194 32.75 -14.01 -11.00
CA LEU A 194 32.64 -12.60 -10.69
C LEU A 194 31.74 -12.46 -9.46
N TYR A 195 32.22 -11.77 -8.43
CA TYR A 195 31.44 -11.51 -7.22
C TYR A 195 31.80 -10.15 -6.61
N ILE A 196 30.88 -9.65 -5.77
CA ILE A 196 31.04 -8.44 -4.98
C ILE A 196 30.93 -8.79 -3.49
N LEU A 197 31.61 -8.03 -2.65
CA LEU A 197 31.60 -8.17 -1.19
C LEU A 197 31.38 -6.80 -0.54
N GLY A 198 30.67 -6.79 0.60
CA GLY A 198 30.55 -5.63 1.49
C GLY A 198 31.88 -5.31 2.18
N GLU A 199 31.88 -4.28 3.04
CA GLU A 199 33.12 -3.72 3.62
C GLU A 199 33.95 -4.75 4.41
N ASP A 200 33.30 -5.70 5.08
CA ASP A 200 33.94 -6.76 5.85
C ASP A 200 34.45 -7.95 5.01
N GLY A 201 34.38 -7.85 3.67
CA GLY A 201 34.79 -8.94 2.77
C GLY A 201 33.82 -10.13 2.75
N LYS A 202 32.57 -9.89 3.11
CA LYS A 202 31.49 -10.89 3.09
C LYS A 202 30.40 -10.48 2.11
N ALA A 203 29.56 -11.43 1.71
CA ALA A 203 28.41 -11.19 0.84
C ALA A 203 27.18 -10.65 1.59
N GLU A 204 27.39 -9.73 2.54
CA GLU A 204 26.39 -9.07 3.38
C GLU A 204 26.77 -7.58 3.56
N ASP A 205 25.85 -6.77 4.09
CA ASP A 205 26.08 -5.34 4.41
C ASP A 205 26.50 -4.48 3.20
N TYR A 206 25.80 -4.63 2.08
CA TYR A 206 25.98 -3.79 0.90
C TYR A 206 25.40 -2.37 1.12
N PRO A 207 26.01 -1.33 0.53
CA PRO A 207 25.48 0.03 0.63
C PRO A 207 24.13 0.14 -0.08
N SER A 208 23.13 0.68 0.62
CA SER A 208 21.81 1.00 0.05
C SER A 208 21.74 2.41 -0.55
N ALA A 209 22.61 3.32 -0.10
CA ALA A 209 22.69 4.69 -0.57
C ALA A 209 24.14 5.07 -0.91
N LEU A 210 24.31 5.88 -1.96
CA LEU A 210 25.57 6.44 -2.42
C LEU A 210 25.44 7.97 -2.46
N TYR A 211 26.46 8.70 -2.01
CA TYR A 211 26.45 10.15 -2.06
C TYR A 211 27.10 10.66 -3.33
N ILE A 212 26.42 11.56 -4.04
CA ILE A 212 26.95 12.14 -5.28
C ILE A 212 28.23 12.93 -5.01
N LEU A 213 29.17 12.90 -5.96
CA LEU A 213 30.49 13.54 -5.90
C LEU A 213 31.40 13.02 -4.77
N GLU A 214 30.95 12.06 -3.98
CA GLU A 214 31.75 11.40 -2.96
C GLU A 214 32.27 10.04 -3.46
N PRO A 215 33.54 9.71 -3.22
CA PRO A 215 34.10 8.43 -3.61
C PRO A 215 33.46 7.30 -2.79
N SER A 216 32.71 6.44 -3.47
CA SER A 216 32.19 5.17 -2.94
C SER A 216 33.08 4.02 -3.38
N SER A 217 32.94 2.87 -2.72
CA SER A 217 33.78 1.70 -3.04
C SER A 217 33.06 0.38 -2.82
N MET A 218 33.44 -0.63 -3.61
CA MET A 218 32.96 -2.00 -3.47
C MET A 218 34.15 -2.95 -3.62
N ILE A 219 34.20 -4.03 -2.85
CA ILE A 219 35.20 -5.08 -3.06
C ILE A 219 34.71 -5.97 -4.21
N VAL A 220 35.52 -6.12 -5.25
CA VAL A 220 35.19 -6.93 -6.43
C VAL A 220 36.21 -8.05 -6.55
N GLY A 221 35.73 -9.28 -6.75
CA GLY A 221 36.54 -10.46 -6.98
C GLY A 221 36.33 -11.04 -8.38
N ILE A 222 37.43 -11.33 -9.06
CA ILE A 222 37.48 -12.00 -10.35
C ILE A 222 38.42 -13.21 -10.22
N GLU A 223 37.93 -14.40 -10.56
CA GLU A 223 38.72 -15.63 -10.56
C GLU A 223 38.62 -16.31 -11.91
N ASN A 224 39.77 -16.66 -12.50
CA ASN A 224 39.85 -17.23 -13.84
C ASN A 224 40.05 -18.75 -13.79
N TYR A 225 39.05 -19.51 -14.25
CA TYR A 225 39.14 -20.97 -14.45
C TYR A 225 39.00 -21.36 -15.92
N GLU A 226 39.27 -20.46 -16.87
CA GLU A 226 39.09 -20.68 -18.31
C GLU A 226 40.25 -21.45 -18.99
N HIS A 227 41.13 -22.10 -18.20
CA HIS A 227 42.32 -22.86 -18.66
C HIS A 227 43.32 -22.08 -19.54
N ALA A 228 43.13 -20.78 -19.69
CA ALA A 228 43.96 -19.88 -20.47
C ALA A 228 44.21 -18.57 -19.73
N ARG A 229 45.21 -17.81 -20.18
CA ARG A 229 45.41 -16.43 -19.74
C ARG A 229 44.39 -15.54 -20.45
N VAL A 230 43.63 -14.77 -19.69
CA VAL A 230 42.48 -13.99 -20.19
C VAL A 230 42.60 -12.53 -19.79
N ASP A 231 42.29 -11.62 -20.72
CA ASP A 231 42.24 -10.19 -20.47
C ASP A 231 40.81 -9.75 -20.12
N TYR A 232 40.61 -9.32 -18.88
CA TYR A 232 39.33 -8.87 -18.38
C TYR A 232 39.23 -7.34 -18.32
N THR A 233 38.07 -6.83 -18.71
CA THR A 233 37.71 -5.41 -18.52
C THR A 233 36.46 -5.34 -17.64
N LEU A 234 36.61 -4.84 -16.42
CA LEU A 234 35.52 -4.56 -15.49
C LEU A 234 34.98 -3.15 -15.76
N LYS A 235 33.67 -3.04 -16.00
CA LYS A 235 32.95 -1.77 -16.11
C LYS A 235 31.92 -1.65 -15.02
N VAL A 236 32.04 -0.62 -14.19
CA VAL A 236 31.03 -0.27 -13.18
C VAL A 236 30.11 0.78 -13.76
N ARG A 237 28.80 0.51 -13.76
CA ARG A 237 27.78 1.42 -14.25
C ARG A 237 26.73 1.72 -13.19
N LEU A 238 26.19 2.94 -13.19
CA LEU A 238 25.06 3.32 -12.34
C LEU A 238 23.97 3.94 -13.23
N GLY A 239 22.77 3.36 -13.23
CA GLY A 239 21.68 3.82 -14.11
C GLY A 239 22.06 3.82 -15.59
N GLY A 240 22.88 2.87 -16.02
CA GLY A 240 23.40 2.77 -17.40
C GLY A 240 24.63 3.62 -17.72
N ARG A 241 25.07 4.52 -16.83
CA ARG A 241 26.22 5.41 -17.04
C ARG A 241 27.51 4.78 -16.52
N LEU A 242 28.60 4.88 -17.28
CA LEU A 242 29.91 4.35 -16.87
C LEU A 242 30.54 5.21 -15.77
N LEU A 243 30.79 4.61 -14.61
CA LEU A 243 31.50 5.27 -13.50
C LEU A 243 32.99 4.92 -13.47
N LYS A 244 33.33 3.66 -13.76
CA LYS A 244 34.69 3.16 -13.69
C LYS A 244 34.93 2.08 -14.73
N GLU A 245 36.11 2.12 -15.35
CA GLU A 245 36.65 1.02 -16.14
C GLU A 245 37.99 0.59 -15.55
N GLN A 246 38.19 -0.71 -15.38
CA GLN A 246 39.42 -1.29 -14.84
C GLN A 246 39.77 -2.55 -15.63
N LYS A 247 41.03 -2.63 -16.07
CA LYS A 247 41.55 -3.80 -16.81
C LYS A 247 42.42 -4.64 -15.90
N THR A 248 42.29 -5.95 -16.00
CA THR A 248 43.14 -6.91 -15.30
C THR A 248 43.35 -8.13 -16.17
N THR A 249 44.52 -8.76 -16.07
CA THR A 249 44.86 -9.96 -16.82
C THR A 249 45.11 -11.07 -15.83
N LEU A 250 44.44 -12.20 -15.99
CA LEU A 250 44.55 -13.34 -15.05
C LEU A 250 44.94 -14.61 -15.79
N SER A 251 45.92 -15.32 -15.24
CA SER A 251 46.26 -16.69 -15.63
C SER A 251 45.22 -17.67 -15.08
N HIS A 252 45.23 -18.92 -15.56
CA HIS A 252 44.38 -19.97 -14.99
C HIS A 252 44.64 -20.14 -13.48
N GLU A 253 43.56 -20.26 -12.71
CA GLU A 253 43.49 -20.29 -11.23
C GLU A 253 43.94 -19.00 -10.52
N GLU A 254 44.25 -17.94 -11.28
CA GLU A 254 44.61 -16.65 -10.71
C GLU A 254 43.38 -15.88 -10.25
N LYS A 255 43.52 -15.23 -9.10
CA LYS A 255 42.47 -14.47 -8.42
C LYS A 255 42.88 -13.02 -8.27
N TRP A 256 42.00 -12.12 -8.65
CA TRP A 256 42.10 -10.69 -8.39
C TRP A 256 40.96 -10.25 -7.48
N VAL A 257 41.31 -9.68 -6.33
CA VAL A 257 40.36 -9.07 -5.40
C VAL A 257 40.89 -7.71 -5.03
N ASP A 258 40.10 -6.67 -5.30
CA ASP A 258 40.49 -5.30 -5.02
C ASP A 258 39.29 -4.44 -4.64
N LYS A 259 39.56 -3.32 -3.96
CA LYS A 259 38.56 -2.32 -3.60
C LYS A 259 38.42 -1.33 -4.75
N VAL A 260 37.33 -1.44 -5.50
CA VAL A 260 37.05 -0.62 -6.67
C VAL A 260 36.34 0.66 -6.23
N TYR A 261 37.02 1.80 -6.40
CA TYR A 261 36.47 3.12 -6.10
C TYR A 261 35.78 3.73 -7.32
N PHE A 262 34.60 4.30 -7.10
CA PHE A 262 33.80 4.99 -8.09
C PHE A 262 33.05 6.16 -7.45
N THR A 263 32.79 7.22 -8.21
CA THR A 263 32.11 8.42 -7.74
C THR A 263 30.84 8.63 -8.55
N PRO A 264 29.64 8.45 -7.98
CA PRO A 264 28.40 8.77 -8.66
C PRO A 264 28.30 10.28 -8.86
N LYS A 265 27.75 10.69 -10.01
CA LYS A 265 27.58 12.12 -10.35
C LYS A 265 26.13 12.54 -10.43
N HIS A 266 25.20 11.59 -10.61
CA HIS A 266 23.80 11.84 -10.89
C HIS A 266 22.95 11.39 -9.70
N PRO A 267 22.06 12.24 -9.17
CA PRO A 267 21.09 11.82 -8.17
C PRO A 267 19.99 10.98 -8.81
N GLY A 268 19.40 10.08 -8.04
CA GLY A 268 18.28 9.25 -8.48
C GLY A 268 17.96 8.15 -7.46
N LYS A 269 16.67 7.81 -7.34
CA LYS A 269 16.20 6.72 -6.50
C LYS A 269 16.22 5.39 -7.26
N HIS A 270 16.42 4.30 -6.53
CA HIS A 270 16.37 2.92 -7.02
C HIS A 270 17.17 2.70 -8.32
N MET A 271 18.40 3.19 -8.35
CA MET A 271 19.29 3.08 -9.50
C MET A 271 20.00 1.73 -9.51
N LYS A 272 20.13 1.15 -10.71
CA LYS A 272 20.87 -0.11 -10.90
C LYS A 272 22.37 0.15 -10.94
N LEU A 273 23.11 -0.33 -9.94
CA LEU A 273 24.58 -0.35 -9.89
C LEU A 273 25.07 -1.70 -10.43
N GLU A 274 25.67 -1.70 -11.62
CA GLU A 274 26.07 -2.89 -12.35
C GLU A 274 27.59 -3.02 -12.44
N PHE A 275 28.09 -4.24 -12.19
CA PHE A 275 29.47 -4.63 -12.41
C PHE A 275 29.49 -5.61 -13.59
N LEU A 276 29.96 -5.12 -14.74
CA LEU A 276 29.96 -5.86 -16.00
C LEU A 276 31.40 -6.27 -16.34
N LEU A 277 31.64 -7.57 -16.45
CA LEU A 277 32.95 -8.12 -16.77
C LEU A 277 32.99 -8.56 -18.23
N TYR A 278 33.88 -7.95 -19.01
CA TYR A 278 34.11 -8.26 -20.42
C TYR A 278 35.40 -9.07 -20.59
N ARG A 279 35.44 -9.93 -21.62
CA ARG A 279 36.55 -10.82 -21.94
C ARG A 279 37.14 -10.48 -23.31
N ASP A 280 38.47 -10.39 -23.43
CA ASP A 280 39.21 -10.25 -24.71
C ASP A 280 38.62 -9.21 -25.67
N ASP A 281 38.35 -8.00 -25.17
CA ASP A 281 37.73 -6.87 -25.89
C ASP A 281 36.33 -7.15 -26.49
N SER A 282 35.64 -8.20 -26.04
CA SER A 282 34.24 -8.48 -26.37
C SER A 282 33.34 -7.29 -26.05
N THR A 283 32.33 -7.05 -26.90
CA THR A 283 31.29 -6.05 -26.68
C THR A 283 30.13 -6.56 -25.82
N ILE A 284 30.09 -7.87 -25.55
CA ILE A 284 29.07 -8.53 -24.72
C ILE A 284 29.70 -8.89 -23.36
N PRO A 285 29.06 -8.55 -22.23
CA PRO A 285 29.59 -8.90 -20.91
C PRO A 285 29.57 -10.42 -20.72
N HIS A 286 30.71 -10.98 -20.32
CA HIS A 286 30.89 -12.40 -19.99
C HIS A 286 30.18 -12.77 -18.68
N ARG A 287 30.28 -11.89 -17.69
CA ARG A 287 29.61 -12.00 -16.38
C ARG A 287 29.09 -10.64 -15.92
N SER A 288 28.03 -10.65 -15.13
CA SER A 288 27.49 -9.44 -14.52
C SER A 288 26.90 -9.71 -13.14
N VAL A 289 27.06 -8.74 -12.24
CA VAL A 289 26.39 -8.69 -10.93
C VAL A 289 25.87 -7.27 -10.72
N HIS A 290 24.78 -7.10 -9.96
CA HIS A 290 24.18 -5.79 -9.74
C HIS A 290 23.56 -5.64 -8.35
N LEU A 291 23.42 -4.38 -7.94
CA LEU A 291 22.68 -3.93 -6.75
C LEU A 291 21.69 -2.83 -7.16
N TRP A 292 20.64 -2.66 -6.36
CA TRP A 292 19.76 -1.51 -6.44
C TRP A 292 20.12 -0.57 -5.29
N VAL A 293 20.45 0.67 -5.61
CA VAL A 293 20.94 1.68 -4.66
C VAL A 293 20.33 3.04 -4.95
N ASP A 294 20.20 3.87 -3.93
CA ASP A 294 19.85 5.28 -4.09
C ASP A 294 21.12 6.11 -4.27
N SER A 295 21.06 7.12 -5.13
CA SER A 295 22.13 8.10 -5.34
C SER A 295 21.62 9.46 -4.87
N ILE A 296 22.10 9.93 -3.71
CA ILE A 296 21.52 11.05 -2.98
C ILE A 296 22.53 12.18 -2.75
N ILE A 297 22.02 13.34 -2.38
CA ILE A 297 22.82 14.51 -2.02
C ILE A 297 23.13 14.48 -0.54
N ASP A 298 24.40 14.70 -0.17
CA ASP A 298 24.74 14.99 1.23
C ASP A 298 24.52 16.48 1.51
N TYR A 299 23.35 16.81 2.06
CA TYR A 299 23.00 18.18 2.46
C TYR A 299 23.86 18.72 3.61
N ASN A 300 24.53 17.85 4.38
CA ASN A 300 25.47 18.29 5.40
C ASN A 300 26.80 18.78 4.79
N ASN A 301 27.06 18.49 3.52
CA ASN A 301 28.30 18.79 2.82
C ASN A 301 28.08 19.42 1.43
N LEU A 302 27.34 20.53 1.38
CA LEU A 302 27.05 21.26 0.14
C LEU A 302 28.28 21.88 -0.57
N THR A 303 29.47 21.81 0.02
CA THR A 303 30.68 22.46 -0.52
C THR A 303 31.08 21.88 -1.88
N MET A 304 31.04 20.55 -2.03
CA MET A 304 31.36 19.88 -3.31
C MET A 304 30.27 20.11 -4.36
N ILE A 305 29.01 20.08 -3.92
CA ILE A 305 27.83 20.33 -4.76
C ILE A 305 27.87 21.74 -5.35
N ARG A 306 28.17 22.77 -4.53
CA ARG A 306 28.30 24.16 -4.99
C ARG A 306 29.47 24.37 -5.96
N ARG A 307 30.58 23.63 -5.80
CA ARG A 307 31.72 23.70 -6.74
C ARG A 307 31.44 23.06 -8.08
N TYR A 308 30.56 22.05 -8.10
CA TYR A 308 30.18 21.33 -9.31
C TYR A 308 28.85 21.84 -9.89
N ALA A 309 28.33 22.95 -9.38
CA ALA A 309 27.12 23.57 -9.91
C ALA A 309 27.39 24.23 -11.26
N ILE A 310 26.39 24.23 -12.13
CA ILE A 310 26.46 24.95 -13.41
C ILE A 310 26.55 26.46 -13.15
N LEU A 311 27.37 27.15 -13.96
CA LEU A 311 27.50 28.60 -13.89
C LEU A 311 26.30 29.30 -14.56
N ASP A 312 25.93 28.82 -15.75
CA ASP A 312 24.82 29.35 -16.54
C ASP A 312 23.67 28.34 -16.61
N THR A 313 22.48 28.76 -16.17
CA THR A 313 21.28 27.91 -16.21
C THR A 313 20.76 27.77 -17.64
N PRO A 314 20.54 26.54 -18.15
CA PRO A 314 19.96 26.33 -19.48
C PRO A 314 18.56 26.95 -19.56
N LYS A 315 18.26 27.53 -20.73
CA LYS A 315 16.94 28.10 -20.99
C LYS A 315 15.98 27.01 -21.45
N ILE A 316 14.86 26.89 -20.75
CA ILE A 316 13.71 26.10 -21.18
C ILE A 316 12.85 26.97 -22.08
N GLY A 317 12.47 26.45 -23.24
CA GLY A 317 11.48 27.08 -24.13
C GLY A 317 10.07 26.85 -23.60
N ASN A 318 9.25 27.91 -23.56
CA ASN A 318 7.90 27.89 -22.99
C ASN A 318 7.83 27.32 -21.56
N PRO A 319 8.63 27.86 -20.62
CA PRO A 319 8.70 27.33 -19.26
C PRO A 319 7.39 27.50 -18.50
N ASP A 320 6.62 28.54 -18.81
CA ASP A 320 5.34 28.94 -18.22
C ASP A 320 4.13 28.40 -19.00
N MET A 321 4.35 27.57 -20.02
CA MET A 321 3.29 26.94 -20.82
C MET A 321 2.30 27.90 -21.51
N GLU A 322 2.62 29.20 -21.59
CA GLU A 322 1.76 30.25 -22.17
C GLU A 322 1.74 30.27 -23.70
N MET A 323 2.75 29.69 -24.33
CA MET A 323 2.77 29.45 -25.76
C MET A 323 2.19 28.07 -26.09
N GLU A 324 1.62 27.90 -27.28
CA GLU A 324 1.10 26.60 -27.73
C GLU A 324 2.21 25.72 -28.40
N CYS A 325 3.49 26.02 -28.14
CA CYS A 325 4.64 25.36 -28.77
C CYS A 325 5.88 25.32 -27.86
N SER A 326 6.94 24.63 -28.29
CA SER A 326 8.24 24.37 -27.60
C SER A 326 8.35 23.06 -26.82
N TRP A 327 7.25 22.46 -26.36
CA TRP A 327 7.23 21.09 -25.84
C TRP A 327 6.70 20.11 -26.87
N GLU A 328 7.37 18.96 -27.00
CA GLU A 328 6.96 17.88 -27.89
C GLU A 328 6.24 16.78 -27.10
N PHE A 329 5.03 16.44 -27.52
CA PHE A 329 4.26 15.36 -26.90
C PHE A 329 4.69 13.99 -27.40
N VAL A 330 4.88 13.05 -26.48
CA VAL A 330 5.21 11.65 -26.77
C VAL A 330 4.38 10.71 -25.92
N LYS A 331 4.13 9.51 -26.44
CA LYS A 331 3.51 8.41 -25.69
C LYS A 331 4.03 7.06 -26.15
N SER A 332 4.14 6.11 -25.24
CA SER A 332 4.55 4.74 -25.59
C SER A 332 3.42 3.95 -26.24
N ALA A 333 2.24 3.96 -25.63
CA ALA A 333 1.04 3.26 -26.07
C ALA A 333 -0.19 3.76 -25.28
N GLY A 334 -1.38 3.43 -25.77
CA GLY A 334 -2.65 3.77 -25.11
C GLY A 334 -3.24 5.13 -25.50
N TYR A 335 -4.19 5.58 -24.69
CA TYR A 335 -5.09 6.69 -25.02
C TYR A 335 -4.64 8.06 -24.48
N PHE A 336 -3.38 8.20 -24.06
CA PHE A 336 -2.83 9.48 -23.63
C PHE A 336 -2.98 10.56 -24.70
N ARG A 337 -3.39 11.75 -24.25
CA ARG A 337 -3.44 13.00 -25.01
C ARG A 337 -2.72 14.09 -24.23
N GLY A 338 -2.11 15.02 -24.94
CA GLY A 338 -1.47 16.20 -24.38
C GLY A 338 -1.92 17.43 -25.14
N TYR A 339 -2.19 18.52 -24.44
CA TYR A 339 -2.53 19.81 -25.04
C TYR A 339 -2.24 20.95 -24.06
N TYR A 340 -1.93 22.13 -24.61
CA TYR A 340 -1.88 23.36 -23.83
C TYR A 340 -3.31 23.77 -23.47
N THR A 341 -3.56 24.04 -22.20
CA THR A 341 -4.86 24.51 -21.68
C THR A 341 -4.74 25.96 -21.28
N LYS A 342 -5.67 26.84 -21.63
CA LYS A 342 -5.75 28.16 -21.00
C LYS A 342 -6.66 28.06 -19.77
N PHE A 343 -6.13 28.37 -18.57
CA PHE A 343 -6.84 28.20 -17.29
C PHE A 343 -7.95 29.24 -17.09
N HIS A 344 -8.12 30.18 -18.03
CA HIS A 344 -9.31 31.00 -18.15
C HIS A 344 -10.12 30.57 -19.37
N GLN A 345 -11.30 30.03 -19.08
CA GLN A 345 -12.37 29.66 -20.01
C GLN A 345 -12.01 28.50 -20.96
N GLN A 346 -12.60 27.34 -20.66
CA GLN A 346 -13.43 26.72 -21.67
C GLN A 346 -14.43 27.79 -22.14
N VAL A 347 -14.05 28.59 -23.15
CA VAL A 347 -14.95 29.60 -23.66
C VAL A 347 -16.07 28.82 -24.30
N GLU A 348 -17.25 28.85 -23.69
CA GLU A 348 -18.49 28.40 -24.29
C GLU A 348 -18.86 29.35 -25.45
N ASN A 349 -17.99 29.38 -26.45
CA ASN A 349 -18.15 30.20 -27.65
C ASN A 349 -18.94 29.46 -28.72
N ALA A 350 -19.39 28.24 -28.46
CA ALA A 350 -20.34 27.53 -29.29
C ALA A 350 -21.69 27.40 -28.56
N THR A 351 -22.76 27.20 -29.31
CA THR A 351 -24.11 27.05 -28.77
C THR A 351 -24.79 25.87 -29.42
N ILE A 352 -25.26 24.93 -28.60
CA ILE A 352 -26.09 23.82 -29.04
C ILE A 352 -27.54 24.19 -28.70
N TYR A 353 -28.43 24.16 -29.67
CA TYR A 353 -29.85 24.44 -29.42
C TYR A 353 -30.74 23.57 -30.27
N GLY A 354 -32.00 23.41 -29.87
CA GLY A 354 -32.94 22.60 -30.63
C GLY A 354 -34.27 22.44 -29.93
N TYR A 355 -35.06 21.53 -30.46
CA TYR A 355 -36.37 21.20 -29.91
C TYR A 355 -36.43 19.71 -29.57
N VAL A 356 -37.13 19.40 -28.48
CA VAL A 356 -37.52 18.03 -28.13
C VAL A 356 -39.00 17.87 -28.43
N SER A 357 -39.33 16.90 -29.29
CA SER A 357 -40.72 16.61 -29.68
C SER A 357 -41.07 15.13 -29.52
N ASP A 358 -42.36 14.86 -29.35
CA ASP A 358 -42.92 13.52 -29.38
C ASP A 358 -42.82 12.94 -30.79
N ASN A 359 -42.20 11.76 -30.93
CA ASN A 359 -41.95 11.14 -32.22
C ASN A 359 -43.23 10.70 -32.97
N LYS A 360 -44.35 10.49 -32.26
CA LYS A 360 -45.63 10.05 -32.86
C LYS A 360 -46.57 11.22 -33.16
N THR A 361 -46.71 12.16 -32.23
CA THR A 361 -47.68 13.26 -32.35
C THR A 361 -47.06 14.53 -32.92
N GLY A 362 -45.72 14.66 -32.88
CA GLY A 362 -45.01 15.88 -33.23
C GLY A 362 -45.21 17.03 -32.23
N LYS A 363 -45.89 16.78 -31.10
CA LYS A 363 -46.10 17.77 -30.04
C LYS A 363 -44.77 18.05 -29.32
N MET A 364 -44.52 19.32 -28.99
CA MET A 364 -43.32 19.71 -28.26
C MET A 364 -43.39 19.22 -26.80
N ILE A 365 -42.26 18.75 -26.28
CA ILE A 365 -42.14 18.20 -24.93
C ILE A 365 -41.54 19.27 -24.02
N GLU A 366 -42.35 19.79 -23.10
CA GLU A 366 -41.92 20.69 -22.03
C GLU A 366 -41.23 19.90 -20.90
N ASN A 367 -40.27 20.52 -20.21
CA ASN A 367 -39.54 19.93 -19.08
C ASN A 367 -38.73 18.66 -19.40
N ALA A 368 -38.37 18.44 -20.66
CA ALA A 368 -37.41 17.40 -21.03
C ALA A 368 -36.00 17.81 -20.58
N HIS A 369 -35.33 16.93 -19.85
CA HIS A 369 -33.95 17.12 -19.45
C HIS A 369 -33.02 16.73 -20.60
N VAL A 370 -32.28 17.70 -21.13
CA VAL A 370 -31.32 17.55 -22.22
C VAL A 370 -29.92 17.71 -21.65
N ALA A 371 -29.09 16.69 -21.80
CA ALA A 371 -27.72 16.69 -21.31
C ALA A 371 -26.74 16.44 -22.46
N VAL A 372 -25.71 17.27 -22.55
CA VAL A 372 -24.58 17.07 -23.46
C VAL A 372 -23.38 16.61 -22.66
N LYS A 373 -22.63 15.65 -23.20
CA LYS A 373 -21.39 15.16 -22.61
C LYS A 373 -20.36 14.91 -23.69
N ASN A 374 -19.09 15.16 -23.40
CA ASN A 374 -18.00 14.67 -24.23
C ASN A 374 -17.35 13.45 -23.56
N ARG A 375 -16.38 12.85 -24.27
CA ARG A 375 -15.62 11.69 -23.77
C ARG A 375 -14.62 12.06 -22.66
N TYR A 376 -14.53 13.34 -22.32
CA TYR A 376 -13.48 13.94 -21.53
C TYR A 376 -14.01 14.59 -20.25
N GLY A 377 -15.27 14.33 -19.88
CA GLY A 377 -15.85 14.76 -18.60
C GLY A 377 -16.51 16.13 -18.60
N TYR A 378 -16.56 16.84 -19.74
CA TYR A 378 -17.46 17.98 -19.90
C TYR A 378 -18.88 17.48 -19.88
N LYS A 379 -19.72 18.10 -19.05
CA LYS A 379 -21.15 17.81 -18.97
C LYS A 379 -21.90 19.10 -18.71
N GLU A 380 -22.80 19.43 -19.61
CA GLU A 380 -23.75 20.52 -19.43
C GLU A 380 -25.17 20.01 -19.65
N HIS A 381 -26.14 20.75 -19.13
CA HIS A 381 -27.54 20.38 -19.24
C HIS A 381 -28.46 21.58 -19.32
N ASN A 382 -29.61 21.38 -19.95
CA ASN A 382 -30.72 22.31 -19.91
C ASN A 382 -32.04 21.53 -19.84
N THR A 383 -33.12 22.22 -19.49
CA THR A 383 -34.48 21.69 -19.47
C THR A 383 -35.30 22.45 -20.50
N THR A 384 -36.11 21.74 -21.29
CA THR A 384 -36.89 22.40 -22.34
C THR A 384 -38.00 23.29 -21.77
N ASP A 385 -38.26 24.41 -22.44
CA ASP A 385 -39.39 25.29 -22.13
C ASP A 385 -40.74 24.76 -22.68
N ALA A 386 -41.82 25.54 -22.51
CA ALA A 386 -43.17 25.19 -23.00
C ALA A 386 -43.27 25.01 -24.53
N SER A 387 -42.29 25.51 -25.29
CA SER A 387 -42.17 25.31 -26.73
C SER A 387 -41.31 24.10 -27.11
N GLY A 388 -40.80 23.36 -26.11
CA GLY A 388 -39.86 22.25 -26.30
C GLY A 388 -38.44 22.69 -26.62
N TYR A 389 -38.14 24.00 -26.51
CA TYR A 389 -36.85 24.58 -26.87
C TYR A 389 -35.81 24.40 -25.76
N TYR A 390 -34.57 24.11 -26.14
CA TYR A 390 -33.41 24.14 -25.25
C TYR A 390 -32.22 24.85 -25.91
N GLU A 391 -31.36 25.43 -25.08
CA GLU A 391 -30.10 26.08 -25.50
C GLU A 391 -29.00 25.80 -24.47
N ILE A 392 -27.86 25.27 -24.90
CA ILE A 392 -26.73 24.90 -24.05
C ILE A 392 -25.47 25.57 -24.60
N GLY A 393 -24.76 26.31 -23.75
CA GLY A 393 -23.40 26.78 -24.03
C GLY A 393 -22.45 25.60 -24.13
N ALA A 394 -21.54 25.61 -25.11
CA ALA A 394 -20.62 24.50 -25.34
C ALA A 394 -19.26 24.97 -25.81
N ILE A 395 -18.24 24.16 -25.53
CA ILE A 395 -16.92 24.29 -26.14
C ILE A 395 -16.87 23.66 -27.53
N ALA A 396 -15.82 23.96 -28.29
CA ALA A 396 -15.53 23.25 -29.53
C ALA A 396 -15.04 21.82 -29.23
N ASP A 397 -15.85 20.80 -29.51
CA ASP A 397 -15.49 19.39 -29.31
C ASP A 397 -16.51 18.47 -30.00
N HIS A 398 -16.31 17.17 -29.81
CA HIS A 398 -17.22 16.09 -30.13
C HIS A 398 -18.12 15.73 -28.94
N PHE A 399 -19.44 15.72 -29.14
CA PHE A 399 -20.44 15.53 -28.09
C PHE A 399 -21.42 14.41 -28.37
N TRP A 400 -21.88 13.80 -27.28
CA TRP A 400 -23.11 13.02 -27.21
C TRP A 400 -24.15 13.83 -26.45
N ILE A 401 -25.32 13.99 -27.05
CA ILE A 401 -26.49 14.59 -26.41
C ILE A 401 -27.52 13.51 -26.10
N GLU A 402 -28.17 13.61 -24.96
CA GLU A 402 -29.28 12.75 -24.54
C GLU A 402 -30.43 13.61 -24.05
N SER A 403 -31.65 13.31 -24.50
CA SER A 403 -32.89 13.85 -23.96
C SER A 403 -33.62 12.78 -23.16
N SER A 404 -34.14 13.18 -22.00
CA SER A 404 -34.96 12.34 -21.14
C SER A 404 -36.16 13.15 -20.64
N ALA A 405 -37.36 12.57 -20.75
CA ALA A 405 -38.59 13.16 -20.25
C ALA A 405 -39.46 12.08 -19.61
N ASN A 406 -40.24 12.45 -18.60
CA ASN A 406 -41.18 11.53 -17.95
C ASN A 406 -42.20 11.02 -18.96
N GLY A 407 -42.42 9.70 -18.98
CA GLY A 407 -43.33 9.05 -19.93
C GLY A 407 -42.73 8.82 -21.33
N TYR A 408 -41.44 9.10 -21.54
CA TYR A 408 -40.76 8.89 -22.82
C TYR A 408 -39.51 7.99 -22.69
N GLU A 409 -39.14 7.34 -23.80
CA GLU A 409 -37.84 6.71 -23.97
C GLU A 409 -36.75 7.76 -24.17
N LYS A 410 -35.55 7.45 -23.69
CA LYS A 410 -34.39 8.32 -23.88
C LYS A 410 -34.02 8.32 -25.37
N SER A 411 -33.75 9.50 -25.91
CA SER A 411 -33.21 9.66 -27.26
C SER A 411 -31.89 10.41 -27.20
N GLY A 412 -31.04 10.23 -28.20
CA GLY A 412 -29.75 10.92 -28.24
C GLY A 412 -29.18 11.01 -29.63
N ALA A 413 -28.19 11.89 -29.78
CA ALA A 413 -27.45 12.11 -31.01
C ALA A 413 -25.97 12.34 -30.70
N GLU A 414 -25.14 12.24 -31.73
CA GLU A 414 -23.70 12.49 -31.67
C GLU A 414 -23.34 13.50 -32.76
N PHE A 415 -22.49 14.47 -32.44
CA PHE A 415 -22.09 15.53 -33.37
C PHE A 415 -20.77 16.19 -32.97
N ASP A 416 -20.15 16.86 -33.93
CA ASP A 416 -19.02 17.77 -33.72
C ASP A 416 -19.50 19.21 -33.78
N ILE A 417 -18.97 20.08 -32.90
CA ILE A 417 -19.24 21.51 -32.93
C ILE A 417 -17.92 22.29 -32.85
N LYS A 418 -17.79 23.36 -33.64
CA LYS A 418 -16.60 24.23 -33.69
C LYS A 418 -16.81 25.49 -32.85
N GLY A 419 -15.72 26.14 -32.47
CA GLY A 419 -15.79 27.38 -31.70
C GLY A 419 -16.44 28.50 -32.52
N GLY A 420 -17.37 29.25 -31.91
CA GLY A 420 -18.17 30.27 -32.60
C GLY A 420 -19.41 29.73 -33.33
N GLU A 421 -19.62 28.42 -33.36
CA GLU A 421 -20.71 27.77 -34.09
C GLU A 421 -21.99 27.72 -33.26
N ARG A 422 -23.14 27.97 -33.90
CA ARG A 422 -24.47 27.69 -33.33
C ARG A 422 -25.08 26.49 -34.05
N LEU A 423 -25.09 25.33 -33.42
CA LEU A 423 -25.52 24.06 -34.02
C LEU A 423 -26.95 23.70 -33.58
N VAL A 424 -27.79 23.35 -34.56
CA VAL A 424 -29.16 22.85 -34.30
C VAL A 424 -29.12 21.34 -34.13
N VAL A 425 -29.63 20.85 -33.00
CA VAL A 425 -29.77 19.41 -32.74
C VAL A 425 -31.19 19.12 -32.24
N ASN A 426 -32.08 18.69 -33.14
CA ASN A 426 -33.44 18.32 -32.75
C ASN A 426 -33.48 16.86 -32.28
N LEU A 427 -34.23 16.60 -31.22
CA LEU A 427 -34.38 15.28 -30.63
C LEU A 427 -35.85 14.87 -30.65
N THR A 428 -36.11 13.61 -30.98
CA THR A 428 -37.45 13.03 -30.92
C THR A 428 -37.48 11.91 -29.89
N ASN A 429 -38.31 12.07 -28.87
CA ASN A 429 -38.47 11.04 -27.85
C ASN A 429 -39.69 10.18 -28.18
N ASP A 430 -39.52 8.85 -28.11
CA ASP A 430 -40.63 7.91 -28.29
C ASP A 430 -41.45 7.84 -26.99
N PRO A 431 -42.78 8.04 -27.05
CA PRO A 431 -43.61 7.88 -25.85
C PRO A 431 -43.60 6.43 -25.38
N LYS A 432 -43.44 6.23 -24.08
CA LYS A 432 -43.59 4.93 -23.43
C LYS A 432 -45.06 4.57 -23.35
N PHE A 433 -45.36 3.33 -23.72
CA PHE A 433 -46.69 2.77 -23.61
C PHE A 433 -46.79 1.83 -22.42
N PHE A 434 -47.74 2.11 -21.53
CA PHE A 434 -48.11 1.30 -20.40
C PHE A 434 -49.56 0.84 -20.61
N PHE A 435 -49.78 -0.47 -20.71
CA PHE A 435 -51.10 -1.04 -21.05
C PHE A 435 -51.68 -0.46 -22.36
N ASN A 436 -50.84 -0.28 -23.39
CA ASN A 436 -51.18 0.38 -24.66
C ASN A 436 -51.64 1.85 -24.56
N MET A 437 -51.41 2.50 -23.41
CA MET A 437 -51.71 3.92 -23.19
C MET A 437 -50.42 4.69 -22.86
N THR A 438 -50.40 5.99 -23.14
CA THR A 438 -49.34 6.90 -22.70
C THR A 438 -49.46 7.20 -21.20
N LEU A 439 -48.40 7.76 -20.59
CA LEU A 439 -48.44 8.17 -19.19
C LEU A 439 -49.52 9.24 -18.90
N GLU A 440 -49.79 10.12 -19.87
CA GLU A 440 -50.84 11.16 -19.78
C GLU A 440 -52.25 10.54 -19.82
N GLU A 441 -52.49 9.56 -20.68
CA GLU A 441 -53.76 8.81 -20.68
C GLU A 441 -53.94 7.99 -19.39
N LEU A 442 -52.85 7.40 -18.90
CA LEU A 442 -52.86 6.61 -17.67
C LEU A 442 -53.10 7.47 -16.43
N SER A 443 -52.66 8.74 -16.40
CA SER A 443 -52.91 9.65 -15.28
C SER A 443 -54.40 10.00 -15.14
N VAL A 444 -55.10 10.21 -16.26
CA VAL A 444 -56.56 10.44 -16.29
C VAL A 444 -57.31 9.21 -15.78
N VAL A 445 -56.87 8.01 -16.17
CA VAL A 445 -57.46 6.77 -15.63
C VAL A 445 -57.15 6.64 -14.14
N ASN A 446 -55.93 6.94 -13.72
CA ASN A 446 -55.52 6.90 -12.33
C ASN A 446 -56.45 7.76 -11.45
N GLU A 447 -56.73 9.01 -11.82
CA GLU A 447 -57.63 9.93 -11.09
C GLU A 447 -59.07 9.38 -10.90
N THR A 448 -59.53 8.48 -11.77
CA THR A 448 -60.90 7.93 -11.73
C THR A 448 -61.00 6.51 -11.15
N LEU A 449 -59.88 5.93 -10.69
CA LEU A 449 -59.77 4.54 -10.19
C LEU A 449 -60.76 4.17 -9.07
N GLU A 450 -61.16 5.13 -8.25
CA GLU A 450 -62.08 4.89 -7.13
C GLU A 450 -63.53 4.77 -7.59
N THR A 451 -63.94 5.54 -8.61
CA THR A 451 -65.34 5.71 -9.01
C THR A 451 -65.73 4.91 -10.25
N THR A 452 -64.84 4.76 -11.23
CA THR A 452 -65.13 4.08 -12.50
C THR A 452 -63.87 3.47 -13.09
N VAL A 453 -63.90 2.17 -13.38
CA VAL A 453 -62.76 1.45 -13.97
C VAL A 453 -63.05 1.20 -15.45
N PRO A 454 -62.20 1.68 -16.39
CA PRO A 454 -62.33 1.28 -17.79
C PRO A 454 -62.24 -0.24 -17.93
N THR A 455 -63.16 -0.86 -18.67
CA THR A 455 -63.24 -2.33 -18.83
C THR A 455 -61.91 -2.95 -19.29
N GLU A 456 -61.14 -2.23 -20.11
CA GLU A 456 -59.84 -2.66 -20.63
C GLU A 456 -58.70 -2.63 -19.58
N LEU A 457 -58.85 -1.84 -18.51
CA LEU A 457 -57.87 -1.77 -17.41
C LEU A 457 -58.26 -2.56 -16.16
N ALA A 458 -59.49 -3.07 -16.11
CA ALA A 458 -60.01 -3.82 -14.97
C ALA A 458 -59.16 -5.05 -14.61
N GLU A 459 -58.57 -5.71 -15.62
CA GLU A 459 -57.68 -6.86 -15.42
C GLU A 459 -56.23 -6.48 -15.06
N LYS A 460 -55.89 -5.18 -15.04
CA LYS A 460 -54.55 -4.64 -14.75
C LYS A 460 -54.51 -3.79 -13.48
N MET A 461 -55.55 -3.88 -12.68
CA MET A 461 -55.70 -3.20 -11.42
C MET A 461 -55.73 -4.19 -10.28
N SER A 462 -55.15 -3.78 -9.16
CA SER A 462 -55.14 -4.55 -7.93
C SER A 462 -55.70 -3.70 -6.79
N THR A 463 -56.38 -4.38 -5.87
CA THR A 463 -56.63 -3.84 -4.55
C THR A 463 -55.56 -4.34 -3.58
N ILE A 464 -54.77 -3.42 -3.03
CA ILE A 464 -53.93 -3.68 -1.87
C ILE A 464 -54.79 -3.45 -0.63
N ARG A 465 -54.92 -4.51 0.15
CA ARG A 465 -55.56 -4.49 1.46
C ARG A 465 -54.47 -4.71 2.48
N GLY A 466 -54.63 -4.17 3.67
CA GLY A 466 -53.67 -4.49 4.71
C GLY A 466 -54.12 -4.08 6.07
N TYR A 467 -53.33 -4.51 7.05
CA TYR A 467 -53.52 -4.18 8.44
C TYR A 467 -52.25 -3.54 8.95
N VAL A 468 -52.37 -2.39 9.60
CA VAL A 468 -51.30 -1.71 10.32
C VAL A 468 -51.39 -2.15 11.78
N THR A 469 -50.33 -2.77 12.27
CA THR A 469 -50.27 -3.30 13.64
C THR A 469 -49.00 -2.84 14.33
N ASP A 470 -49.08 -2.69 15.64
CA ASP A 470 -47.92 -2.54 16.52
C ASP A 470 -47.06 -3.81 16.46
N ASN A 471 -45.75 -3.68 16.22
CA ASN A 471 -44.85 -4.84 16.07
C ASN A 471 -44.65 -5.63 17.37
N VAL A 472 -44.98 -5.05 18.53
CA VAL A 472 -44.77 -5.65 19.85
C VAL A 472 -46.08 -6.16 20.45
N THR A 473 -47.12 -5.34 20.50
CA THR A 473 -48.41 -5.73 21.09
C THR A 473 -49.29 -6.49 20.11
N TRP A 474 -49.00 -6.41 18.80
CA TRP A 474 -49.79 -6.99 17.71
C TRP A 474 -51.20 -6.40 17.59
N LEU A 475 -51.49 -5.32 18.32
CA LEU A 475 -52.76 -4.61 18.25
C LEU A 475 -52.84 -3.75 16.99
N PRO A 476 -54.04 -3.56 16.43
CA PRO A 476 -54.24 -2.67 15.29
C PRO A 476 -53.97 -1.20 15.65
N ILE A 477 -53.43 -0.44 14.70
CA ILE A 477 -53.16 1.00 14.85
C ILE A 477 -54.18 1.78 14.03
N GLU A 478 -55.20 2.30 14.71
CA GLU A 478 -56.21 3.20 14.12
C GLU A 478 -55.61 4.57 13.78
N GLY A 479 -55.91 5.09 12.58
CA GLY A 479 -55.48 6.42 12.15
C GLY A 479 -54.10 6.46 11.47
N ALA A 480 -53.42 5.31 11.30
CA ALA A 480 -52.17 5.23 10.55
C ALA A 480 -52.34 5.73 9.11
N ARG A 481 -51.47 6.65 8.68
CA ARG A 481 -51.48 7.20 7.32
C ARG A 481 -50.70 6.28 6.40
N VAL A 482 -51.37 5.73 5.41
CA VAL A 482 -50.79 4.84 4.39
C VAL A 482 -50.68 5.60 3.09
N LYS A 483 -49.50 5.62 2.48
CA LYS A 483 -49.23 6.19 1.17
C LYS A 483 -48.69 5.10 0.25
N ILE A 484 -49.28 4.95 -0.93
CA ILE A 484 -48.77 4.07 -1.98
C ILE A 484 -48.30 4.91 -3.14
N ARG A 485 -47.09 4.67 -3.63
CA ARG A 485 -46.55 5.23 -4.87
C ARG A 485 -46.26 4.08 -5.83
N ASP A 486 -46.87 4.08 -7.00
CA ASP A 486 -46.68 3.02 -8.00
C ASP A 486 -45.46 3.24 -8.91
N ALA A 487 -45.21 2.29 -9.83
CA ALA A 487 -44.07 2.31 -10.75
C ALA A 487 -44.12 3.47 -11.75
N TYR A 488 -45.28 4.11 -11.89
CA TYR A 488 -45.55 5.19 -12.82
C TYR A 488 -45.50 6.56 -12.13
N GLY A 489 -45.26 6.58 -10.82
CA GLY A 489 -45.14 7.79 -10.01
C GLY A 489 -46.45 8.30 -9.44
N PHE A 490 -47.55 7.55 -9.56
CA PHE A 490 -48.84 7.97 -9.01
C PHE A 490 -48.94 7.65 -7.54
N GLU A 491 -49.45 8.62 -6.76
CA GLU A 491 -49.59 8.51 -5.31
C GLU A 491 -51.05 8.40 -4.88
N ARG A 492 -51.28 7.55 -3.88
CA ARG A 492 -52.58 7.37 -3.22
C ARG A 492 -52.41 7.29 -1.71
N HIS A 493 -53.45 7.72 -1.00
CA HIS A 493 -53.44 7.82 0.46
C HIS A 493 -54.68 7.14 1.05
N ALA A 494 -54.49 6.43 2.15
CA ALA A 494 -55.56 5.92 3.00
C ALA A 494 -55.23 6.17 4.46
N ILE A 495 -56.26 6.10 5.30
CA ILE A 495 -56.14 6.11 6.76
C ILE A 495 -56.64 4.75 7.25
N ALA A 496 -55.88 4.10 8.12
CA ALA A 496 -56.27 2.84 8.74
C ALA A 496 -57.47 3.04 9.68
N ASP A 497 -58.46 2.16 9.62
CA ASP A 497 -59.65 2.19 10.47
C ASP A 497 -59.41 1.62 11.88
N GLU A 498 -60.48 1.43 12.67
CA GLU A 498 -60.44 0.89 14.05
C GLU A 498 -59.80 -0.51 14.15
N ASP A 499 -59.88 -1.31 13.08
CA ASP A 499 -59.25 -2.63 12.98
C ASP A 499 -57.82 -2.54 12.40
N GLY A 500 -57.28 -1.31 12.24
CA GLY A 500 -56.00 -1.04 11.59
C GLY A 500 -56.04 -1.34 10.09
N TYR A 501 -57.22 -1.58 9.52
CA TYR A 501 -57.38 -2.01 8.14
C TYR A 501 -57.32 -0.81 7.20
N PHE A 502 -56.63 -0.99 6.08
CA PHE A 502 -56.64 -0.05 4.97
C PHE A 502 -56.87 -0.76 3.65
N ARG A 503 -57.38 0.01 2.69
CA ARG A 503 -57.62 -0.45 1.33
C ARG A 503 -57.26 0.64 0.33
N LEU A 504 -56.40 0.29 -0.61
CA LEU A 504 -56.01 1.16 -1.72
C LEU A 504 -56.04 0.39 -3.04
N LYS A 505 -56.48 1.04 -4.10
CA LYS A 505 -56.36 0.52 -5.46
C LYS A 505 -55.08 1.06 -6.09
N THR A 506 -54.36 0.21 -6.81
CA THR A 506 -53.18 0.61 -7.57
C THR A 506 -53.10 -0.18 -8.88
N LEU A 507 -52.28 0.31 -9.80
CA LEU A 507 -51.95 -0.38 -11.05
C LEU A 507 -50.95 -1.51 -10.80
N PHE A 508 -50.91 -2.48 -11.70
CA PHE A 508 -49.89 -3.53 -11.63
C PHE A 508 -48.48 -2.94 -11.81
N GLY A 509 -47.51 -3.48 -11.08
CA GLY A 509 -46.11 -3.08 -11.11
C GLY A 509 -45.52 -2.80 -9.72
N ARG A 510 -44.23 -2.51 -9.70
CA ARG A 510 -43.48 -2.17 -8.48
C ARG A 510 -44.07 -0.95 -7.78
N SER A 511 -44.56 -1.12 -6.56
CA SER A 511 -45.13 -0.04 -5.74
C SER A 511 -44.39 0.07 -4.41
N SER A 512 -44.13 1.29 -3.94
CA SER A 512 -43.69 1.55 -2.57
C SER A 512 -44.87 1.95 -1.69
N ILE A 513 -44.91 1.39 -0.49
CA ILE A 513 -45.97 1.58 0.50
C ILE A 513 -45.30 2.11 1.75
N GLU A 514 -45.68 3.31 2.13
CA GLU A 514 -45.12 4.03 3.27
C GLU A 514 -46.23 4.22 4.30
N VAL A 515 -45.99 3.79 5.54
CA VAL A 515 -46.96 3.89 6.63
C VAL A 515 -46.36 4.70 7.77
N ARG A 516 -47.09 5.72 8.21
CA ARG A 516 -46.70 6.62 9.30
C ARG A 516 -47.79 6.76 10.34
N TYR A 517 -47.37 6.76 11.61
CA TYR A 517 -48.20 7.15 12.74
C TYR A 517 -47.32 7.77 13.82
N ASP A 518 -47.84 8.77 14.53
CA ASP A 518 -47.06 9.48 15.55
C ASP A 518 -46.80 8.55 16.74
N GLY A 519 -45.58 8.60 17.30
CA GLY A 519 -45.15 7.67 18.36
C GLY A 519 -44.62 6.31 17.86
N TYR A 520 -44.50 6.12 16.54
CA TYR A 520 -43.99 4.91 15.90
C TYR A 520 -42.93 5.25 14.83
N THR A 521 -42.13 4.25 14.45
CA THR A 521 -41.25 4.33 13.28
C THR A 521 -42.04 4.40 11.98
N THR A 522 -41.43 4.99 10.93
CA THR A 522 -41.98 4.94 9.58
C THR A 522 -41.60 3.63 8.92
N ASN A 523 -42.57 2.88 8.39
CA ASN A 523 -42.28 1.67 7.62
C ASN A 523 -42.39 1.96 6.13
N THR A 524 -41.35 1.62 5.36
CA THR A 524 -41.38 1.69 3.89
C THR A 524 -41.19 0.29 3.29
N THR A 525 -42.25 -0.25 2.70
CA THR A 525 -42.23 -1.57 2.05
C THR A 525 -42.35 -1.42 0.53
N THR A 526 -41.53 -2.15 -0.23
CA THR A 526 -41.68 -2.21 -1.70
C THR A 526 -42.27 -3.56 -2.11
N LEU A 527 -43.25 -3.54 -3.02
CA LEU A 527 -44.01 -4.71 -3.47
C LEU A 527 -44.16 -4.73 -4.99
N GLU A 528 -44.04 -5.91 -5.62
CA GLU A 528 -44.40 -6.10 -7.03
C GLU A 528 -45.88 -6.48 -7.14
N VAL A 529 -46.74 -5.56 -7.60
CA VAL A 529 -48.18 -5.77 -7.60
C VAL A 529 -48.62 -6.44 -8.90
N THR A 530 -49.06 -7.70 -8.85
CA THR A 530 -49.53 -8.47 -10.02
C THR A 530 -50.96 -9.03 -9.87
N GLY A 531 -51.62 -8.71 -8.76
CA GLY A 531 -52.97 -9.15 -8.38
C GLY A 531 -53.33 -8.57 -7.02
N ASP A 532 -54.49 -8.90 -6.46
CA ASP A 532 -54.90 -8.42 -5.12
C ASP A 532 -53.92 -8.89 -4.04
N TYR A 533 -53.48 -7.97 -3.17
CA TYR A 533 -52.60 -8.28 -2.04
C TYR A 533 -53.28 -8.03 -0.71
N ILE A 534 -52.91 -8.86 0.27
CA ILE A 534 -53.15 -8.57 1.68
C ILE A 534 -51.78 -8.47 2.35
N ILE A 535 -51.45 -7.28 2.86
CA ILE A 535 -50.18 -7.02 3.53
C ILE A 535 -50.38 -6.74 5.02
N LYS A 536 -49.40 -7.10 5.82
CA LYS A 536 -49.34 -6.74 7.24
C LYS A 536 -48.17 -5.80 7.41
N VAL A 537 -48.46 -4.54 7.71
CA VAL A 537 -47.43 -3.53 7.96
C VAL A 537 -47.28 -3.41 9.46
N ARG A 538 -46.05 -3.59 9.95
CA ARG A 538 -45.75 -3.46 11.37
C ARG A 538 -44.94 -2.20 11.60
N LEU A 539 -45.36 -1.42 12.59
CA LEU A 539 -44.63 -0.25 13.03
C LEU A 539 -44.00 -0.54 14.39
N ASP A 540 -42.75 -0.13 14.57
CA ASP A 540 -42.08 -0.26 15.86
C ASP A 540 -42.43 0.96 16.73
N PRO A 541 -42.99 0.74 17.93
CA PRO A 541 -43.33 1.85 18.83
C PRO A 541 -42.06 2.50 19.40
N VAL A 542 -42.06 3.83 19.43
CA VAL A 542 -40.98 4.66 20.00
C VAL A 542 -41.33 4.91 21.48
N VAL A 543 -41.20 3.88 22.30
CA VAL A 543 -41.69 3.84 23.70
C VAL A 543 -40.59 3.69 24.75
N SER A 544 -39.37 3.39 24.35
CA SER A 544 -38.25 3.34 25.28
C SER A 544 -37.65 4.74 25.44
N LEU A 545 -37.03 5.03 26.57
CA LEU A 545 -36.46 6.34 26.88
C LEU A 545 -34.96 6.18 27.20
N VAL A 546 -34.12 7.04 26.66
CA VAL A 546 -32.76 7.23 27.16
C VAL A 546 -32.71 8.55 27.87
N GLU A 547 -32.22 8.54 29.10
CA GLU A 547 -31.99 9.75 29.88
C GLU A 547 -30.62 9.69 30.56
N GLY A 548 -30.09 10.82 30.97
CA GLY A 548 -28.84 10.85 31.71
C GLY A 548 -28.25 12.24 31.80
N HIS A 549 -27.10 12.35 32.43
CA HIS A 549 -26.35 13.59 32.55
C HIS A 549 -25.00 13.48 31.85
N ILE A 550 -24.58 14.56 31.22
CA ILE A 550 -23.28 14.66 30.56
C ILE A 550 -22.37 15.51 31.45
N TYR A 551 -21.22 14.96 31.81
CA TYR A 551 -20.21 15.62 32.62
C TYR A 551 -18.89 15.74 31.87
N ASP A 552 -18.13 16.76 32.22
CA ASP A 552 -16.72 16.87 31.89
C ASP A 552 -15.93 15.82 32.68
N ASN A 553 -15.15 14.99 31.98
CA ASN A 553 -14.42 13.88 32.61
C ASN A 553 -13.33 14.37 33.59
N THR A 554 -12.86 15.61 33.43
CA THR A 554 -11.78 16.20 34.24
C THR A 554 -12.29 17.07 35.38
N THR A 555 -13.32 17.88 35.15
CA THR A 555 -13.83 18.84 36.14
C THR A 555 -15.06 18.37 36.90
N ASP A 556 -15.67 17.25 36.50
CA ASP A 556 -16.97 16.78 37.00
C ASP A 556 -18.11 17.79 36.82
N ALA A 557 -17.91 18.87 36.04
CA ALA A 557 -18.92 19.88 35.79
C ALA A 557 -19.96 19.38 34.76
N PRO A 558 -21.24 19.72 34.92
CA PRO A 558 -22.26 19.36 33.94
C PRO A 558 -22.05 20.11 32.61
N ILE A 559 -22.18 19.38 31.49
CA ILE A 559 -22.02 19.91 30.14
C ILE A 559 -23.40 20.23 29.54
N SER A 560 -23.70 21.52 29.42
CA SER A 560 -24.93 22.00 28.82
C SER A 560 -24.86 22.16 27.30
N SER A 561 -26.01 22.08 26.63
CA SER A 561 -26.15 22.26 25.17
C SER A 561 -25.28 21.34 24.31
N ALA A 562 -24.87 20.17 24.82
CA ALA A 562 -24.30 19.11 24.01
C ALA A 562 -25.37 18.58 23.06
N TYR A 563 -24.99 18.22 21.83
CA TYR A 563 -25.89 17.64 20.84
C TYR A 563 -25.86 16.13 20.96
N ILE A 564 -27.03 15.50 21.15
CA ILE A 564 -27.18 14.05 21.32
C ILE A 564 -28.03 13.54 20.17
N GLN A 565 -27.56 12.51 19.48
CA GLN A 565 -28.28 11.86 18.39
C GLN A 565 -28.38 10.36 18.66
N VAL A 566 -29.54 9.77 18.33
CA VAL A 566 -29.75 8.32 18.36
C VAL A 566 -30.08 7.82 16.95
N GLU A 567 -29.51 6.67 16.58
CA GLU A 567 -29.71 6.02 15.30
C GLU A 567 -29.90 4.49 15.50
N GLY A 568 -30.95 3.89 14.92
CA GLY A 568 -31.16 2.43 14.95
C GLY A 568 -32.49 1.99 14.33
N ASN A 569 -32.53 0.83 13.66
CA ASN A 569 -33.75 0.27 13.01
C ASN A 569 -34.57 1.28 12.17
N GLU A 570 -33.92 2.01 11.26
CA GLU A 570 -34.55 3.04 10.42
C GLU A 570 -35.17 4.23 11.20
N TYR A 571 -34.89 4.33 12.51
CA TYR A 571 -35.21 5.47 13.37
C TYR A 571 -33.96 6.33 13.60
N SER A 572 -34.15 7.65 13.54
CA SER A 572 -33.16 8.63 13.98
C SER A 572 -33.83 9.83 14.60
N ASP A 573 -33.29 10.31 15.71
CA ASP A 573 -33.77 11.50 16.41
C ASP A 573 -32.63 12.19 17.16
N HIS A 574 -32.87 13.42 17.64
CA HIS A 574 -31.85 14.20 18.34
C HIS A 574 -32.44 15.10 19.44
N THR A 575 -31.60 15.41 20.43
CA THR A 575 -31.91 16.35 21.51
C THR A 575 -30.67 17.13 21.93
N ARG A 576 -30.81 18.04 22.91
CA ARG A 576 -29.69 18.76 23.54
C ARG A 576 -29.76 18.70 25.06
N SER A 577 -28.60 18.62 25.71
CA SER A 577 -28.54 18.66 27.17
C SER A 577 -28.91 20.04 27.73
N ASN A 578 -29.55 20.06 28.90
CA ASN A 578 -29.95 21.29 29.59
C ASN A 578 -28.79 21.89 30.44
N GLU A 579 -29.05 22.95 31.21
CA GLU A 579 -28.03 23.61 32.05
C GLU A 579 -27.38 22.69 33.10
N ALA A 580 -28.11 21.68 33.58
CA ALA A 580 -27.60 20.67 34.51
C ALA A 580 -26.92 19.49 33.80
N GLY A 581 -26.74 19.55 32.48
CA GLY A 581 -26.18 18.48 31.67
C GLY A 581 -27.15 17.32 31.41
N TYR A 582 -28.40 17.42 31.89
CA TYR A 582 -29.43 16.38 31.71
C TYR A 582 -29.97 16.37 30.29
N TYR A 583 -30.15 15.17 29.74
CA TYR A 583 -30.82 14.93 28.46
C TYR A 583 -31.83 13.79 28.61
N GLU A 584 -32.88 13.83 27.78
CA GLU A 584 -33.86 12.76 27.64
C GLU A 584 -34.33 12.67 26.19
N MET A 585 -34.55 11.44 25.70
CA MET A 585 -35.02 11.21 24.34
C MET A 585 -35.71 9.85 24.21
N ASN A 586 -36.87 9.85 23.55
CA ASN A 586 -37.56 8.61 23.22
C ASN A 586 -36.83 7.87 22.09
N THR A 587 -36.91 6.55 22.08
CA THR A 587 -36.28 5.71 21.08
C THR A 587 -36.99 4.36 20.94
N VAL A 588 -36.56 3.58 19.96
CA VAL A 588 -37.02 2.21 19.73
C VAL A 588 -36.28 1.22 20.63
N ALA A 589 -36.91 0.09 20.90
CA ALA A 589 -36.26 -1.03 21.58
C ALA A 589 -35.29 -1.76 20.63
N GLY A 590 -34.18 -2.25 21.17
CA GLY A 590 -33.14 -2.97 20.41
C GLY A 590 -31.82 -2.22 20.28
N PRO A 591 -30.94 -2.63 19.35
CA PRO A 591 -29.62 -2.04 19.19
C PRO A 591 -29.75 -0.66 18.54
N ILE A 592 -29.19 0.33 19.23
CA ILE A 592 -29.09 1.70 18.75
C ILE A 592 -27.65 2.19 18.90
N ILE A 593 -27.33 3.29 18.23
CA ILE A 593 -26.08 4.03 18.35
C ILE A 593 -26.42 5.40 18.93
N ILE A 594 -25.74 5.79 20.00
CA ILE A 594 -25.83 7.13 20.57
C ILE A 594 -24.55 7.89 20.23
N LYS A 595 -24.71 9.07 19.65
CA LYS A 595 -23.62 10.00 19.34
C LYS A 595 -23.80 11.28 20.13
N VAL A 596 -22.73 11.77 20.73
CA VAL A 596 -22.72 13.02 21.50
C VAL A 596 -21.58 13.91 21.02
N SER A 597 -21.90 15.16 20.70
CA SER A 597 -20.92 16.16 20.29
C SER A 597 -21.11 17.49 21.02
N LYS A 598 -19.98 18.10 21.41
CA LYS A 598 -19.92 19.42 22.03
C LYS A 598 -18.61 20.09 21.66
N THR A 599 -18.66 21.33 21.19
CA THR A 599 -17.46 22.13 20.94
C THR A 599 -16.57 22.20 22.18
N GLY A 600 -15.28 21.89 22.02
CA GLY A 600 -14.30 21.83 23.12
C GLY A 600 -14.12 20.44 23.75
N TYR A 601 -14.84 19.42 23.28
CA TYR A 601 -14.77 18.04 23.75
C TYR A 601 -14.58 17.08 22.57
N PHE A 602 -13.94 15.94 22.82
CA PHE A 602 -13.91 14.85 21.83
C PHE A 602 -15.35 14.35 21.57
N GLU A 603 -15.64 13.99 20.33
CA GLU A 603 -16.90 13.31 20.00
C GLU A 603 -16.97 11.95 20.67
N TRP A 604 -18.17 11.58 21.10
CA TRP A 604 -18.42 10.32 21.79
C TRP A 604 -19.48 9.51 21.06
N GLU A 605 -19.24 8.22 20.88
CA GLU A 605 -20.15 7.29 20.22
C GLU A 605 -20.15 5.93 20.92
N GLU A 606 -21.34 5.38 21.18
CA GLU A 606 -21.49 4.01 21.70
C GLU A 606 -22.74 3.33 21.12
N SER A 607 -22.63 2.02 20.89
CA SER A 607 -23.78 1.18 20.57
C SER A 607 -24.32 0.51 21.83
N ILE A 608 -25.61 0.73 22.12
CA ILE A 608 -26.30 0.15 23.26
C ILE A 608 -27.57 -0.56 22.82
N ASN A 609 -28.00 -1.56 23.59
CA ASN A 609 -29.22 -2.30 23.31
C ASN A 609 -30.29 -1.97 24.36
N ILE A 610 -31.37 -1.31 23.93
CA ILE A 610 -32.38 -0.77 24.84
C ILE A 610 -33.55 -1.75 25.01
N PRO A 611 -33.92 -2.10 26.26
CA PRO A 611 -35.10 -2.91 26.52
C PRO A 611 -36.41 -2.19 26.13
N TYR A 612 -37.43 -2.98 25.80
CA TYR A 612 -38.72 -2.45 25.38
C TYR A 612 -39.47 -1.72 26.50
N GLY A 613 -39.79 -0.44 26.28
CA GLY A 613 -40.59 0.38 27.19
C GLY A 613 -39.90 0.74 28.51
N GLU A 614 -38.60 0.46 28.64
CA GLU A 614 -37.81 0.80 29.81
C GLU A 614 -37.08 2.13 29.60
N VAL A 615 -36.75 2.76 30.74
CA VAL A 615 -35.89 3.94 30.80
C VAL A 615 -34.45 3.47 31.01
N GLN A 616 -33.59 3.75 30.04
CA GLN A 616 -32.15 3.51 30.15
C GLN A 616 -31.47 4.79 30.61
N THR A 617 -31.02 4.79 31.87
CA THR A 617 -30.15 5.87 32.37
C THR A 617 -28.72 5.65 31.86
N LEU A 618 -28.13 6.67 31.25
CA LEU A 618 -26.78 6.68 30.71
C LEU A 618 -26.11 8.01 31.04
N ASP A 619 -25.36 8.04 32.14
CA ASP A 619 -24.53 9.20 32.45
C ASP A 619 -23.22 9.12 31.64
N LEU A 620 -22.91 10.21 30.95
CA LEU A 620 -21.80 10.30 30.01
C LEU A 620 -20.70 11.20 30.55
N ARG A 621 -19.46 10.85 30.21
CA ARG A 621 -18.28 11.65 30.52
C ARG A 621 -17.54 11.94 29.23
N LEU A 622 -17.45 13.21 28.89
CA LEU A 622 -16.70 13.65 27.72
C LEU A 622 -15.32 14.11 28.15
N ASP A 623 -14.31 13.63 27.44
CA ASP A 623 -12.96 14.16 27.56
C ASP A 623 -12.91 15.53 26.89
N SER A 624 -12.55 16.55 27.66
CA SER A 624 -12.23 17.85 27.10
C SER A 624 -11.08 17.66 26.11
N LEU A 625 -11.19 18.27 24.93
CA LEU A 625 -10.01 18.43 24.08
C LEU A 625 -8.92 19.10 24.94
N PRO A 626 -7.63 18.70 24.82
CA PRO A 626 -6.56 19.36 25.55
C PRO A 626 -6.75 20.87 25.40
N PRO A 627 -6.73 21.65 26.50
CA PRO A 627 -6.69 23.09 26.33
C PRO A 627 -5.47 23.35 25.46
N ILE A 628 -5.69 23.99 24.30
CA ILE A 628 -4.62 24.67 23.58
C ILE A 628 -3.95 25.53 24.65
N ASP A 629 -2.76 25.16 25.09
CA ASP A 629 -2.12 25.69 26.30
C ASP A 629 -2.16 27.24 26.29
N PRO A 630 -2.96 27.88 27.16
CA PRO A 630 -3.03 29.33 27.21
C PRO A 630 -1.99 29.91 28.19
N MET A 631 -0.83 29.26 28.38
CA MET A 631 0.27 29.81 29.18
C MET A 631 1.48 30.26 28.38
N LEU A 632 1.48 30.07 27.06
CA LEU A 632 2.34 30.85 26.19
C LEU A 632 1.48 31.96 25.58
N PRO A 633 1.72 33.26 25.88
CA PRO A 633 1.02 34.33 25.19
C PRO A 633 1.03 34.10 23.67
N LEU A 634 -0.15 34.25 23.04
CA LEU A 634 -0.29 34.10 21.60
C LEU A 634 0.64 35.08 20.91
N SER A 635 1.31 34.60 19.86
CA SER A 635 2.14 35.44 19.02
C SER A 635 1.24 36.15 18.02
N THR A 636 1.39 37.45 17.84
CA THR A 636 0.68 38.16 16.76
C THR A 636 1.52 38.07 15.50
N ILE A 637 1.01 37.45 14.45
CA ILE A 637 1.60 37.53 13.13
C ILE A 637 0.87 38.57 12.29
N SER A 638 1.62 39.30 11.47
CA SER A 638 1.07 40.19 10.48
C SER A 638 1.87 40.16 9.19
N GLY A 639 1.25 40.55 8.09
CA GLY A 639 1.91 40.56 6.80
C GLY A 639 1.02 41.11 5.72
N TYR A 640 1.54 41.08 4.49
CA TYR A 640 0.78 41.51 3.33
C TYR A 640 0.78 40.42 2.28
N VAL A 641 -0.37 40.11 1.71
CA VAL A 641 -0.47 39.26 0.53
C VAL A 641 -0.43 40.14 -0.72
N HIS A 642 0.42 39.77 -1.67
CA HIS A 642 0.54 40.48 -2.94
C HIS A 642 0.84 39.56 -4.12
N TYR A 643 0.45 40.02 -5.31
CA TYR A 643 0.85 39.45 -6.60
C TYR A 643 1.44 40.58 -7.46
N ASN A 644 2.65 40.39 -7.99
CA ASN A 644 3.35 41.41 -8.81
C ASN A 644 3.28 42.83 -8.19
N GLU A 645 3.64 42.95 -6.91
CA GLU A 645 3.58 44.21 -6.13
C GLU A 645 2.18 44.79 -5.87
N ILE A 646 1.10 44.16 -6.38
CA ILE A 646 -0.29 44.53 -6.12
C ILE A 646 -0.78 43.82 -4.86
N ARG A 647 -1.26 44.58 -3.88
CA ARG A 647 -1.84 44.05 -2.65
C ARG A 647 -3.20 43.41 -2.91
N LEU A 648 -3.42 42.20 -2.42
CA LEU A 648 -4.60 41.38 -2.70
C LEU A 648 -5.54 41.34 -1.49
N ALA A 649 -6.77 41.81 -1.66
CA ALA A 649 -7.81 41.80 -0.64
C ALA A 649 -8.67 40.52 -0.67
N GLY A 650 -9.19 40.09 0.48
CA GLY A 650 -10.09 38.94 0.56
C GLY A 650 -9.43 37.57 0.36
N VAL A 651 -8.10 37.51 0.33
CA VAL A 651 -7.34 36.26 0.35
C VAL A 651 -7.44 35.63 1.74
N LYS A 652 -7.78 34.34 1.82
CA LYS A 652 -7.82 33.58 3.07
C LYS A 652 -6.39 33.19 3.44
N VAL A 653 -5.93 33.67 4.58
CA VAL A 653 -4.65 33.26 5.18
C VAL A 653 -4.97 32.29 6.30
N THR A 654 -4.40 31.10 6.26
CA THR A 654 -4.59 30.01 7.21
C THR A 654 -3.25 29.68 7.86
N VAL A 655 -3.21 29.36 9.15
CA VAL A 655 -2.02 28.92 9.87
C VAL A 655 -2.33 27.62 10.58
N THR A 656 -1.45 26.63 10.45
CA THR A 656 -1.59 25.30 11.05
C THR A 656 -0.28 24.74 11.59
N ASP A 657 -0.35 23.78 12.49
CA ASP A 657 0.77 22.95 12.95
C ASP A 657 0.88 21.61 12.19
N ASN A 658 0.07 21.42 11.13
CA ASN A 658 -0.11 20.16 10.39
C ASN A 658 -0.68 18.99 11.23
N GLU A 659 -1.25 19.26 12.40
CA GLU A 659 -1.93 18.27 13.24
C GLU A 659 -3.38 18.70 13.50
N GLU A 660 -3.66 19.34 14.63
CA GLU A 660 -5.02 19.73 15.04
C GLU A 660 -5.26 21.25 15.05
N TYR A 661 -4.20 22.07 15.06
CA TYR A 661 -4.34 23.52 15.11
C TYR A 661 -4.55 24.09 13.70
N GLU A 662 -5.65 24.81 13.48
CA GLU A 662 -5.86 25.64 12.30
C GLU A 662 -6.51 26.96 12.70
N LYS A 663 -5.99 28.08 12.18
CA LYS A 663 -6.61 29.39 12.34
C LYS A 663 -6.52 30.16 11.04
N SER A 664 -7.59 30.85 10.65
CA SER A 664 -7.60 31.65 9.42
C SER A 664 -8.14 33.06 9.61
N THR A 665 -7.73 33.95 8.71
CA THR A 665 -8.24 35.31 8.56
C THR A 665 -8.33 35.68 7.09
N LEU A 666 -8.99 36.79 6.78
CA LEU A 666 -9.00 37.36 5.43
C LEU A 666 -8.14 38.62 5.40
N THR A 667 -7.44 38.83 4.29
CA THR A 667 -6.75 40.09 4.04
C THR A 667 -7.73 41.24 3.83
N ASP A 668 -7.37 42.42 4.33
CA ASP A 668 -8.16 43.64 4.18
C ASP A 668 -8.05 44.25 2.76
N SER A 669 -8.70 45.40 2.53
CA SER A 669 -8.67 46.09 1.23
C SER A 669 -7.27 46.51 0.75
N ASN A 670 -6.27 46.54 1.64
CA ASN A 670 -4.88 46.85 1.34
C ASN A 670 -3.99 45.59 1.35
N GLY A 671 -4.60 44.41 1.30
CA GLY A 671 -3.95 43.11 1.32
C GLY A 671 -3.22 42.78 2.63
N TYR A 672 -3.52 43.48 3.71
CA TYR A 672 -2.91 43.28 5.02
C TYR A 672 -3.69 42.22 5.81
N PHE A 673 -2.98 41.39 6.56
CA PHE A 673 -3.57 40.51 7.56
C PHE A 673 -2.85 40.65 8.90
N GLU A 674 -3.59 40.47 9.98
CA GLU A 674 -3.08 40.33 11.35
C GLU A 674 -3.90 39.23 12.03
N MET A 675 -3.24 38.29 12.69
CA MET A 675 -3.90 37.26 13.49
C MET A 675 -3.02 36.81 14.66
N GLU A 676 -3.66 36.35 15.73
CA GLU A 676 -2.97 35.73 16.87
C GLU A 676 -2.82 34.23 16.63
N VAL A 677 -1.61 33.69 16.77
CA VAL A 677 -1.32 32.26 16.57
C VAL A 677 -0.67 31.65 17.81
N ILE A 678 -0.76 30.32 17.93
CA ILE A 678 -0.03 29.61 18.98
C ILE A 678 1.48 29.74 18.75
N PRO A 679 2.29 29.76 19.81
CA PRO A 679 3.73 29.66 19.66
C PRO A 679 4.14 28.23 19.33
N GLY A 680 5.21 28.10 18.55
CA GLY A 680 5.67 26.83 18.01
C GLY A 680 6.03 26.94 16.53
N HIS A 681 6.38 25.80 15.96
CA HIS A 681 6.72 25.69 14.55
C HIS A 681 5.43 25.56 13.73
N LEU A 682 5.13 26.54 12.90
CA LEU A 682 3.85 26.68 12.21
C LEU A 682 4.03 26.84 10.70
N MET A 683 3.00 26.42 9.95
CA MET A 683 2.86 26.65 8.52
C MET A 683 1.73 27.64 8.26
N LEU A 684 2.02 28.69 7.52
CA LEU A 684 1.05 29.64 7.00
C LEU A 684 0.77 29.34 5.54
N PHE A 685 -0.50 29.23 5.16
CA PHE A 685 -1.01 29.09 3.81
C PHE A 685 -1.80 30.32 3.41
N ALA A 686 -1.57 30.85 2.21
CA ALA A 686 -2.39 31.90 1.63
C ALA A 686 -3.18 31.32 0.45
N MET A 687 -4.48 31.10 0.67
CA MET A 687 -5.39 30.46 -0.27
C MET A 687 -6.24 31.50 -0.99
N SER A 688 -6.31 31.38 -2.31
CA SER A 688 -7.12 32.23 -3.17
C SER A 688 -7.72 31.40 -4.30
N SER A 689 -8.97 31.69 -4.68
CA SER A 689 -9.58 31.07 -5.85
C SER A 689 -8.96 31.49 -7.19
N ALA A 690 -8.15 32.55 -7.20
CA ALA A 690 -7.56 33.15 -8.40
C ALA A 690 -6.02 33.06 -8.45
N TYR A 691 -5.38 32.67 -7.35
CA TYR A 691 -3.93 32.66 -7.20
C TYR A 691 -3.50 31.33 -6.59
N MET A 692 -2.32 30.83 -6.95
CA MET A 692 -1.78 29.60 -6.40
C MET A 692 -1.55 29.73 -4.90
N GLU A 693 -1.80 28.63 -4.18
CA GLU A 693 -1.48 28.53 -2.77
C GLU A 693 0.02 28.78 -2.56
N SER A 694 0.33 29.60 -1.56
CA SER A 694 1.70 29.84 -1.09
C SER A 694 1.78 29.45 0.36
N SER A 695 2.78 28.66 0.72
CA SER A 695 3.06 28.27 2.09
C SER A 695 4.37 28.86 2.62
N ILE A 696 4.39 29.22 3.90
CA ILE A 696 5.57 29.71 4.62
C ILE A 696 5.64 28.98 5.95
N GLU A 697 6.78 28.36 6.22
CA GLU A 697 7.10 27.73 7.50
C GLU A 697 7.83 28.75 8.39
N PHE A 698 7.43 28.88 9.65
CA PHE A 698 8.03 29.83 10.59
C PHE A 698 7.87 29.36 12.04
N ASP A 699 8.81 29.76 12.90
CA ASP A 699 8.74 29.54 14.34
C ASP A 699 8.17 30.79 15.02
N ALA A 700 7.05 30.66 15.72
CA ALA A 700 6.45 31.71 16.51
C ALA A 700 6.91 31.63 17.97
N GLU A 701 7.67 32.62 18.45
CA GLU A 701 8.00 32.70 19.87
C GLU A 701 6.84 33.27 20.69
N SER A 702 6.67 32.77 21.90
CA SER A 702 5.56 33.15 22.77
C SER A 702 5.49 34.66 23.05
N GLY A 703 4.35 35.28 22.73
CA GLY A 703 4.06 36.70 22.95
C GLY A 703 4.75 37.65 21.97
N GLU A 704 5.41 37.12 20.94
CA GLU A 704 6.07 37.92 19.92
C GLU A 704 5.05 38.58 18.98
N ARG A 705 5.36 39.79 18.50
CA ARG A 705 4.70 40.35 17.31
C ARG A 705 5.64 40.20 16.12
N MET A 706 5.36 39.23 15.27
CA MET A 706 6.15 38.89 14.10
C MET A 706 5.50 39.47 12.84
N SER A 707 6.34 39.98 11.93
CA SER A 707 5.92 40.37 10.59
C SER A 707 6.45 39.33 9.59
N ILE A 708 5.55 38.54 8.99
CA ILE A 708 5.86 37.48 8.01
C ILE A 708 6.35 38.09 6.66
N GLY A 709 6.34 39.41 6.51
CA GLY A 709 6.76 40.10 5.29
C GLY A 709 5.69 40.04 4.20
N GLY A 710 6.10 40.21 2.95
CA GLY A 710 5.21 40.11 1.80
C GLY A 710 5.04 38.66 1.35
N ILE A 711 3.85 38.08 1.58
CA ILE A 711 3.46 36.80 1.00
C ILE A 711 3.19 37.04 -0.47
N ARG A 712 4.08 36.53 -1.31
CA ARG A 712 3.93 36.59 -2.75
C ARG A 712 3.10 35.40 -3.21
N LEU A 713 1.89 35.67 -3.68
CA LEU A 713 1.15 34.70 -4.46
C LEU A 713 1.59 34.77 -5.91
N ASP A 714 1.58 33.62 -6.57
CA ASP A 714 1.64 33.54 -8.03
C ASP A 714 0.21 33.44 -8.57
N ALA A 715 -0.06 34.02 -9.74
CA ALA A 715 -1.34 33.78 -10.41
C ALA A 715 -1.48 32.29 -10.70
N LEU A 716 -2.72 31.78 -10.70
CA LEU A 716 -2.97 30.52 -11.39
C LEU A 716 -2.46 30.68 -12.83
N PRO A 717 -1.77 29.68 -13.40
CA PRO A 717 -1.26 29.73 -14.76
C PRO A 717 -2.33 30.28 -15.71
N GLU A 718 -1.98 31.20 -16.61
CA GLU A 718 -2.91 31.56 -17.69
C GLU A 718 -3.05 30.38 -18.65
N SER A 719 -2.01 29.55 -18.76
CA SER A 719 -2.00 28.28 -19.48
C SER A 719 -1.17 27.19 -18.79
N THR A 720 -1.46 25.92 -19.05
CA THR A 720 -0.70 24.76 -18.54
C THR A 720 -0.57 23.71 -19.62
N TYR A 721 0.33 22.75 -19.45
CA TYR A 721 0.31 21.55 -20.28
C TYR A 721 -0.45 20.42 -19.60
N GLN A 722 -1.63 20.06 -20.12
CA GLN A 722 -2.44 18.97 -19.60
C GLN A 722 -2.11 17.66 -20.31
N ILE A 723 -1.76 16.63 -19.54
CA ILE A 723 -1.70 15.23 -19.97
C ILE A 723 -2.94 14.52 -19.46
N LYS A 724 -3.71 13.93 -20.36
CA LYS A 724 -5.00 13.31 -20.04
C LYS A 724 -5.06 11.84 -20.44
N TYR A 725 -5.68 11.04 -19.57
CA TYR A 725 -6.05 9.65 -19.78
C TYR A 725 -7.57 9.46 -19.58
N PRO A 726 -8.30 8.87 -20.54
CA PRO A 726 -9.76 8.81 -20.50
C PRO A 726 -10.32 7.72 -19.57
N SER A 727 -11.54 7.96 -19.07
CA SER A 727 -12.32 6.99 -18.29
C SER A 727 -12.59 5.71 -19.09
N GLU A 728 -12.85 4.62 -18.36
CA GLU A 728 -13.25 3.30 -18.89
C GLU A 728 -12.28 2.61 -19.86
N THR A 729 -11.10 3.18 -20.09
CA THR A 729 -10.05 2.56 -20.90
C THR A 729 -9.07 1.75 -20.03
N LEU A 730 -8.52 0.69 -20.62
CA LEU A 730 -7.54 -0.18 -19.96
C LEU A 730 -6.16 0.43 -20.07
N ILE A 731 -5.53 0.70 -18.92
CA ILE A 731 -4.13 1.08 -18.83
C ILE A 731 -3.27 -0.14 -18.47
N ARG A 732 -2.12 -0.27 -19.13
CA ARG A 732 -1.18 -1.37 -18.91
C ARG A 732 0.11 -0.83 -18.33
N LYS A 733 0.77 -1.64 -17.51
CA LYS A 733 2.11 -1.38 -16.99
C LYS A 733 3.07 -1.01 -18.11
N GLY A 734 3.79 0.09 -17.92
CA GLY A 734 4.75 0.65 -18.89
C GLY A 734 4.16 1.66 -19.87
N TYR A 735 2.83 1.86 -19.86
CA TYR A 735 2.22 2.90 -20.69
C TYR A 735 2.49 4.28 -20.08
N TYR A 736 2.83 5.25 -20.92
CA TYR A 736 3.03 6.63 -20.49
C TYR A 736 2.61 7.62 -21.58
N GLY A 737 2.26 8.82 -21.13
CA GLY A 737 2.15 10.03 -21.94
C GLY A 737 3.01 11.11 -21.30
N GLY A 738 3.75 11.86 -22.09
CA GLY A 738 4.69 12.87 -21.59
C GLY A 738 4.95 13.97 -22.60
N ILE A 739 5.56 15.04 -22.11
CA ILE A 739 6.17 16.08 -22.92
C ILE A 739 7.67 16.10 -22.70
N TYR A 740 8.43 16.43 -23.74
CA TYR A 740 9.85 16.60 -23.61
C TYR A 740 10.38 17.80 -24.40
N GLN A 741 11.57 18.22 -24.01
CA GLN A 741 12.38 19.21 -24.70
C GLN A 741 13.86 18.88 -24.51
N ASP A 742 14.66 19.13 -25.54
CA ASP A 742 16.11 19.05 -25.46
C ASP A 742 16.69 20.42 -25.06
N VAL A 743 17.50 20.44 -24.00
CA VAL A 743 18.17 21.63 -23.48
C VAL A 743 19.68 21.49 -23.59
N GLN A 744 20.37 22.58 -23.93
CA GLN A 744 21.84 22.62 -24.01
C GLN A 744 22.41 23.15 -22.70
N SER A 745 23.37 22.44 -22.12
CA SER A 745 24.04 22.86 -20.88
C SER A 745 25.48 22.41 -20.80
N GLU A 746 26.23 23.06 -19.90
CA GLU A 746 27.50 22.53 -19.42
C GLU A 746 27.26 21.36 -18.45
N GLU A 747 28.31 20.57 -18.16
CA GLU A 747 28.23 19.51 -17.15
C GLU A 747 28.23 20.13 -15.74
N GLY A 748 27.24 19.76 -14.93
CA GLY A 748 27.17 20.20 -13.53
C GLY A 748 25.82 19.96 -12.86
N ILE A 749 25.71 20.37 -11.60
CA ILE A 749 24.49 20.28 -10.79
C ILE A 749 23.63 21.54 -10.95
N ALA A 750 22.33 21.34 -11.07
CA ALA A 750 21.31 22.38 -11.09
C ALA A 750 20.10 21.94 -10.28
N VAL A 751 19.08 22.80 -10.19
CA VAL A 751 17.79 22.48 -9.59
C VAL A 751 16.73 22.59 -10.66
N ILE A 752 15.97 21.54 -10.90
CA ILE A 752 14.74 21.68 -11.67
C ILE A 752 13.60 22.07 -10.73
N SER A 753 12.85 23.08 -11.11
CA SER A 753 11.66 23.55 -10.42
C SER A 753 10.48 23.47 -11.39
N PHE A 754 9.34 22.97 -10.93
CA PHE A 754 8.13 22.86 -11.75
C PHE A 754 6.90 22.87 -10.85
N LYS A 755 5.76 23.18 -11.45
CA LYS A 755 4.45 23.08 -10.83
C LYS A 755 3.68 21.92 -11.46
N VAL A 756 3.03 21.12 -10.63
CA VAL A 756 2.26 19.96 -11.08
C VAL A 756 0.99 19.81 -10.25
N ARG A 757 -0.09 19.37 -10.89
CA ARG A 757 -1.35 19.03 -10.23
C ARG A 757 -1.96 17.85 -10.95
N ASP A 758 -2.70 17.02 -10.23
CA ASP A 758 -3.57 16.03 -10.85
C ASP A 758 -5.04 16.17 -10.42
N SER A 759 -5.89 15.32 -11.00
CA SER A 759 -7.35 15.41 -10.87
C SER A 759 -7.95 14.39 -9.91
N TYR A 760 -7.13 13.57 -9.24
CA TYR A 760 -7.63 12.58 -8.30
C TYR A 760 -7.79 13.20 -6.91
N THR A 761 -8.74 12.65 -6.15
CA THR A 761 -9.06 13.09 -4.78
C THR A 761 -9.34 11.90 -3.87
N SER A 762 -8.85 10.70 -4.25
CA SER A 762 -9.16 9.45 -3.56
C SER A 762 -7.98 8.49 -3.55
N ASN A 763 -7.84 7.72 -2.47
CA ASN A 763 -6.79 6.71 -2.26
C ASN A 763 -6.90 5.45 -3.15
N ARG A 764 -7.87 5.40 -4.08
CA ARG A 764 -8.09 4.21 -4.94
C ARG A 764 -7.00 4.00 -5.99
N SER A 765 -6.11 4.97 -6.17
CA SER A 765 -5.04 5.02 -7.17
C SER A 765 -3.70 4.46 -6.69
N LYS A 766 -3.56 4.15 -5.40
CA LYS A 766 -2.32 3.75 -4.75
C LYS A 766 -1.51 2.73 -5.57
N GLY A 767 -0.32 3.14 -5.99
CA GLY A 767 0.66 2.33 -6.68
C GLY A 767 0.39 2.11 -8.18
N CYS A 768 -0.62 2.73 -8.76
CA CYS A 768 -1.00 2.49 -10.16
C CYS A 768 -0.35 3.46 -11.14
N MET A 769 -0.45 4.77 -10.88
CA MET A 769 -0.12 5.85 -11.82
C MET A 769 0.78 6.87 -11.15
N PHE A 770 1.84 7.30 -11.83
CA PHE A 770 2.85 8.18 -11.26
C PHE A 770 3.11 9.39 -12.15
N LYS A 771 3.20 10.57 -11.53
CA LYS A 771 3.78 11.78 -12.10
C LYS A 771 5.30 11.60 -12.06
N GLN A 772 6.02 11.86 -13.16
CA GLN A 772 7.47 11.66 -13.21
C GLN A 772 8.17 12.75 -14.00
N VAL A 773 9.34 13.17 -13.50
CA VAL A 773 10.29 14.06 -14.20
C VAL A 773 11.56 13.28 -14.48
N LEU A 774 12.04 13.38 -15.72
CA LEU A 774 13.22 12.66 -16.19
C LEU A 774 14.24 13.61 -16.84
N ILE A 775 15.51 13.35 -16.58
CA ILE A 775 16.65 13.95 -17.27
C ILE A 775 17.43 12.81 -17.94
N ASN A 776 17.57 12.84 -19.27
CA ASN A 776 18.30 11.82 -20.03
C ASN A 776 17.83 10.38 -19.71
N ASN A 777 16.51 10.19 -19.64
CA ASN A 777 15.82 8.95 -19.26
C ASN A 777 16.00 8.48 -17.80
N LEU A 778 16.68 9.25 -16.95
CA LEU A 778 16.75 8.99 -15.52
C LEU A 778 15.60 9.68 -14.80
N VAL A 779 14.82 8.92 -14.02
CA VAL A 779 13.76 9.48 -13.16
C VAL A 779 14.43 10.24 -12.01
N VAL A 780 14.27 11.56 -11.99
CA VAL A 780 14.82 12.44 -10.95
C VAL A 780 13.77 12.78 -9.90
N TRP A 781 12.50 12.77 -10.28
CA TRP A 781 11.36 12.93 -9.37
C TRP A 781 10.23 12.02 -9.79
N GLU A 782 9.54 11.46 -8.81
CA GLU A 782 8.29 10.76 -9.02
C GLU A 782 7.37 10.92 -7.81
N ASP A 783 6.08 10.88 -8.10
CA ASP A 783 5.00 10.99 -7.11
C ASP A 783 3.79 10.19 -7.58
N ASP A 784 3.06 9.58 -6.64
CA ASP A 784 1.83 8.85 -6.94
C ASP A 784 0.71 9.85 -7.26
N VAL A 785 -0.37 9.37 -7.89
CA VAL A 785 -1.58 10.16 -8.13
C VAL A 785 -2.61 9.82 -7.04
N GLU A 786 -2.18 9.71 -5.78
CA GLU A 786 -3.01 9.42 -4.60
C GLU A 786 -3.45 10.72 -3.92
N ASP A 787 -4.61 10.71 -3.26
CA ASP A 787 -5.15 11.82 -2.46
C ASP A 787 -5.53 13.10 -3.22
N ASP A 788 -6.15 14.07 -2.52
CA ASP A 788 -6.49 15.39 -3.05
C ASP A 788 -5.28 16.31 -2.89
N GLU A 789 -4.38 16.25 -3.87
CA GLU A 789 -3.20 17.09 -3.93
C GLU A 789 -3.53 18.31 -4.81
N GLU A 790 -3.64 19.49 -4.18
CA GLU A 790 -3.71 20.76 -4.90
C GLU A 790 -2.42 20.99 -5.74
N TRP A 791 -2.23 22.20 -6.28
CA TRP A 791 -1.02 22.49 -7.04
C TRP A 791 0.25 22.33 -6.19
N GLN A 792 1.11 21.40 -6.58
CA GLN A 792 2.42 21.19 -5.97
C GLN A 792 3.47 22.07 -6.67
N ALA A 793 4.30 22.76 -5.88
CA ALA A 793 5.51 23.40 -6.36
C ALA A 793 6.74 22.58 -5.93
N VAL A 794 7.38 21.93 -6.89
CA VAL A 794 8.46 20.97 -6.62
C VAL A 794 9.80 21.56 -7.03
N LYS A 795 10.84 21.28 -6.23
CA LYS A 795 12.24 21.54 -6.57
C LYS A 795 13.06 20.28 -6.35
N VAL A 796 13.77 19.83 -7.38
CA VAL A 796 14.59 18.62 -7.32
C VAL A 796 15.99 18.91 -7.83
N PRO A 797 17.05 18.49 -7.12
CA PRO A 797 18.40 18.62 -7.64
C PRO A 797 18.64 17.63 -8.79
N ILE A 798 19.26 18.11 -9.86
CA ILE A 798 19.56 17.33 -11.06
C ILE A 798 21.02 17.51 -11.47
N THR A 799 21.57 16.51 -12.15
CA THR A 799 22.87 16.62 -12.81
C THR A 799 22.66 16.63 -14.31
N LEU A 800 23.19 17.67 -14.96
CA LEU A 800 23.19 17.82 -16.40
C LEU A 800 24.52 17.35 -16.99
N ASP A 801 24.46 16.68 -18.13
CA ASP A 801 25.63 16.30 -18.90
C ASP A 801 26.09 17.47 -19.79
N ASN A 802 27.35 17.47 -20.21
CA ASN A 802 27.82 18.43 -21.20
C ASN A 802 27.15 18.18 -22.56
N GLY A 803 26.51 19.20 -23.13
CA GLY A 803 25.82 19.14 -24.41
C GLY A 803 24.30 19.04 -24.27
N THR A 804 23.68 18.17 -25.08
CA THR A 804 22.22 18.01 -25.13
C THR A 804 21.72 17.14 -23.97
N ASN A 805 20.76 17.67 -23.21
CA ASN A 805 20.04 16.96 -22.18
C ASN A 805 18.55 16.95 -22.50
N GLN A 806 17.92 15.78 -22.47
CA GLN A 806 16.47 15.66 -22.65
C GLN A 806 15.77 15.76 -21.31
N LEU A 807 14.94 16.80 -21.15
CA LEU A 807 14.01 16.95 -20.04
C LEU A 807 12.64 16.41 -20.45
N MET A 808 12.09 15.49 -19.67
CA MET A 808 10.75 14.93 -19.89
C MET A 808 9.89 15.02 -18.64
N LEU A 809 8.65 15.47 -18.80
CA LEU A 809 7.59 15.44 -17.79
C LEU A 809 6.54 14.44 -18.26
N ARG A 810 6.20 13.43 -17.46
CA ARG A 810 5.31 12.36 -17.90
C ARG A 810 4.40 11.84 -16.81
N VAL A 811 3.35 11.15 -17.26
CA VAL A 811 2.49 10.30 -16.46
C VAL A 811 2.75 8.86 -16.86
N TYR A 812 3.06 8.00 -15.88
CA TYR A 812 3.54 6.63 -16.09
C TYR A 812 2.72 5.60 -15.31
N ALA A 813 2.30 4.53 -15.98
CA ALA A 813 1.59 3.41 -15.35
C ALA A 813 2.56 2.35 -14.83
N LYS A 814 2.63 2.16 -13.50
CA LYS A 814 3.40 1.07 -12.87
C LYS A 814 2.61 -0.24 -12.78
N GLN A 815 1.27 -0.18 -12.85
CA GLN A 815 0.38 -1.34 -12.78
C GLN A 815 -0.71 -1.31 -13.87
N ASP A 816 -1.33 -2.47 -14.10
CA ASP A 816 -2.49 -2.57 -14.97
C ASP A 816 -3.74 -2.09 -14.23
N SER A 817 -4.57 -1.27 -14.86
CA SER A 817 -5.82 -0.77 -14.26
C SER A 817 -6.89 -0.50 -15.32
N ARG A 818 -8.17 -0.46 -14.91
CA ARG A 818 -9.32 -0.20 -15.78
C ARG A 818 -10.20 0.88 -15.16
N GLY A 819 -10.61 1.84 -15.98
CA GLY A 819 -11.56 2.87 -15.51
C GLY A 819 -10.89 4.00 -14.72
N PHE A 820 -9.71 4.44 -15.17
CA PHE A 820 -8.87 5.40 -14.44
C PHE A 820 -8.77 6.74 -15.19
N PRO A 821 -9.80 7.62 -15.16
CA PRO A 821 -9.71 8.93 -15.78
C PRO A 821 -8.73 9.82 -15.02
N LEU A 822 -7.72 10.32 -15.70
CA LEU A 822 -6.69 11.14 -15.07
C LEU A 822 -6.39 12.37 -15.92
N SER A 823 -6.30 13.53 -15.28
CA SER A 823 -5.66 14.71 -15.84
C SER A 823 -4.49 15.10 -14.96
N VAL A 824 -3.34 15.38 -15.56
CA VAL A 824 -2.18 15.95 -14.89
C VAL A 824 -1.79 17.22 -15.62
N TRP A 825 -1.67 18.32 -14.90
CA TRP A 825 -1.29 19.63 -15.42
C TRP A 825 0.13 19.95 -14.98
N TRP A 826 0.95 20.42 -15.91
CA TRP A 826 2.32 20.86 -15.67
C TRP A 826 2.47 22.33 -16.03
N ASP A 827 3.23 23.06 -15.23
CA ASP A 827 3.51 24.47 -15.45
C ASP A 827 4.87 24.90 -14.86
N ASP A 828 5.35 26.07 -15.27
CA ASP A 828 6.37 26.87 -14.59
C ASP A 828 7.72 26.14 -14.42
N VAL A 829 8.09 25.38 -15.44
CA VAL A 829 9.25 24.48 -15.51
C VAL A 829 10.53 25.27 -15.76
N LYS A 830 11.39 25.34 -14.76
CA LYS A 830 12.61 26.16 -14.74
C LYS A 830 13.80 25.34 -14.27
N ILE A 831 14.96 25.54 -14.89
CA ILE A 831 16.23 25.08 -14.34
C ILE A 831 16.89 26.27 -13.65
N LYS A 832 17.21 26.10 -12.38
CA LYS A 832 17.70 27.13 -11.48
C LYS A 832 19.08 26.76 -10.92
N HIS A 833 19.76 27.75 -10.38
CA HIS A 833 21.06 27.55 -9.75
C HIS A 833 20.91 26.82 -8.41
N VAL A 834 21.93 26.06 -8.03
CA VAL A 834 22.00 25.27 -6.78
C VAL A 834 21.85 26.08 -5.49
N ASN A 835 21.92 27.41 -5.57
CA ASN A 835 21.83 28.30 -4.40
C ASN A 835 20.39 28.40 -3.87
N GLU A 836 19.40 27.91 -4.64
CA GLU A 836 17.99 27.85 -4.25
C GLU A 836 17.60 26.53 -3.54
N LEU A 837 18.56 25.63 -3.27
CA LEU A 837 18.31 24.42 -2.47
C LEU A 837 18.27 24.74 -0.97
N SER A 838 17.18 24.35 -0.31
CA SER A 838 17.04 24.32 1.15
C SER A 838 16.78 22.89 1.64
N GLU A 839 17.08 22.59 2.92
CA GLU A 839 16.77 21.27 3.53
C GLU A 839 15.27 20.94 3.54
N ALA A 840 14.39 21.96 3.48
CA ALA A 840 12.94 21.79 3.45
C ALA A 840 12.44 21.23 2.11
N ASP A 841 13.15 21.49 1.00
CA ASP A 841 12.77 21.03 -0.34
C ASP A 841 12.91 19.49 -0.52
N ASP A 842 13.61 18.78 0.38
CA ASP A 842 13.82 17.32 0.34
C ASP A 842 12.70 16.53 1.07
N ARG A 843 12.01 17.13 2.06
CA ARG A 843 10.99 16.45 2.87
C ARG A 843 9.72 16.10 2.09
N SER A 844 9.39 16.83 1.03
CA SER A 844 8.26 16.50 0.14
C SER A 844 8.49 15.21 -0.66
N THR A 845 9.73 14.71 -0.74
CA THR A 845 10.06 13.47 -1.44
C THR A 845 10.15 12.24 -0.52
N ARG A 846 9.89 12.38 0.79
CA ARG A 846 10.02 11.31 1.79
C ARG A 846 8.73 10.59 2.13
N ASN A 847 7.57 11.11 1.75
CA ASN A 847 6.32 10.37 1.86
C ASN A 847 6.26 9.38 0.69
N ASP A 848 5.89 8.13 0.99
CA ASP A 848 5.80 7.00 0.05
C ASP A 848 7.11 6.37 -0.44
N VAL A 849 7.74 5.55 0.42
CA VAL A 849 7.88 4.09 0.23
C VAL A 849 8.31 3.51 1.59
N GLY A 850 7.35 3.14 2.42
CA GLY A 850 7.60 2.65 3.78
C GLY A 850 6.73 1.49 4.20
N ALA A 851 6.55 0.46 3.36
CA ALA A 851 6.12 -0.87 3.79
C ALA A 851 6.31 -1.89 2.66
N GLU A 852 7.37 -2.69 2.74
CA GLU A 852 7.37 -4.16 2.60
C GLU A 852 8.83 -4.65 2.49
N ILE A 853 9.30 -5.32 3.55
CA ILE A 853 10.49 -6.17 3.59
C ILE A 853 10.06 -7.59 3.23
#